data_AF-A0A1Z9YYD9-F1
#
_entry.id   AF-A0A1Z9YYD9-F1
#
_cell.length_a   1.000
_cell.length_b   1.000
_cell.length_c   1.000
_cell.angle_alpha   90.00
_cell.angle_beta   90.00
_cell.angle_gamma   90.00
#
_symmetry.space_group_name_H-M   'P 1'
#
loop_
_entity.id
_entity.type
_entity.pdbx_description
1 polymer ?
#
loop_
_entity_poly.entity_id
_entity_poly.type
_entity_poly.pdbx_seq_one_letter_code
_entity_poly.pdbx_strand_id
1 'polypeptide(L)'
;MDTTPIISGSTGFDILEGEYLEVTVNSKTYSSQTGAVVIDFDNNTWYVQIPDSDALPIGTYNVSAVLKNAEGEITQDDTTNELVVSPSPTINFTATAATSDDTGTALTISENGTWRILSNSTVFTQNATDPSTLGSFTSIAISGADRQQQSSFIDFDRDGLMDILGADTSFANGQQSFKYNADGTYTVFQIGSFGISGQTNDANGNTYVWYGGVAGIDINGDGYVDIVYGDETPNDAETRGGYDTTFVLNTNGTILGFNKSGAYVYTQTNQDGVAATNSGNPTPDREIAGVDLNNDGYVDIVYHGTAGTNTTSTGGSSGVSTRLVVVNNGVDANGNTTLTNTQIVTDVFNGDNGTTNVYTSLTWADFNGDGYMDLFIGGLTGTGTAANSEIYYNDGTGKLVTTTNGVGTGTNVQTLTDATNSNTSLAVDWNGDGKIDIIEIAGISQGNSAANVSSADNKGILWLNGGTNASGQVNWTSETILAQANIRPGAASTYRFVSGAQVVDLDYDGDQDLVVFRSEAGATSYIENKSVIQDGTSIILNIRDKNGINAYYGNTVALIDEATGQVVATQIINAQSGVNTQNSTGLVYFYGLDASKSYSAVILSNGNDYGGISSITLGSSVNTIENVNETWAGLKAVEKNHAYVLTTENGTAASSTATAATDGTNTVGILGTGYNDTLYATAGTHVYNGAGGSELVSGVNTWSDTGGMDIVDYKLAGSTAITVDLSITTAQNTGFGTATFVNIEGIAGSSSNDTFTDNAGNNQFEGRGGNDIFNLINGGNDTLLYKVLDAANATGGNGSDVVNGFHVGTWEATPNADRIDLSELLIGYTGSVTPASYINGTPTLAADAEIRNYLSVQSDGTNTTISIDRDGAGGAYSSTTLVTLNDVDTTLEKLLANHQIIIG
;
A
#
# COMPACT_ATOMS: atom_id res chain seq x y z
N MET A 1 -11.88 6.93 -20.06
CA MET A 1 -12.24 7.32 -18.68
C MET A 1 -12.58 8.80 -18.65
N ASP A 2 -11.70 9.67 -19.12
CA ASP A 2 -11.98 11.10 -19.28
C ASP A 2 -13.00 11.39 -20.40
N THR A 3 -14.06 12.12 -20.07
CA THR A 3 -15.13 12.54 -21.00
C THR A 3 -15.00 13.99 -21.45
N THR A 4 -14.07 14.73 -20.85
CA THR A 4 -13.74 16.13 -21.13
C THR A 4 -12.23 16.22 -21.35
N PRO A 5 -11.69 15.65 -22.44
CA PRO A 5 -10.25 15.68 -22.68
C PRO A 5 -9.76 17.05 -23.17
N ILE A 6 -8.51 17.34 -22.87
CA ILE A 6 -7.70 18.32 -23.61
C ILE A 6 -7.28 17.70 -24.93
N ILE A 7 -7.49 18.43 -26.01
CA ILE A 7 -7.03 18.08 -27.36
C ILE A 7 -6.04 19.14 -27.78
N SER A 8 -4.83 18.73 -28.13
CA SER A 8 -3.75 19.62 -28.51
C SER A 8 -3.09 19.19 -29.82
N GLY A 9 -2.32 20.10 -30.41
CA GLY A 9 -1.58 19.83 -31.63
C GLY A 9 -0.63 20.96 -32.01
N SER A 10 0.08 20.78 -33.13
CA SER A 10 0.94 21.79 -33.72
C SER A 10 0.64 21.96 -35.21
N THR A 11 0.76 23.19 -35.72
CA THR A 11 0.69 23.45 -37.16
C THR A 11 1.98 23.04 -37.86
N GLY A 12 3.12 22.97 -37.14
CA GLY A 12 4.45 22.70 -37.72
C GLY A 12 5.00 23.84 -38.58
N PHE A 13 4.33 25.00 -38.59
CA PHE A 13 4.74 26.22 -39.28
C PHE A 13 4.09 27.45 -38.62
N ASP A 14 4.65 28.62 -38.88
CA ASP A 14 4.25 29.89 -38.28
C ASP A 14 2.76 30.19 -38.49
N ILE A 15 2.05 30.42 -37.38
CA ILE A 15 0.69 30.97 -37.39
C ILE A 15 0.80 32.49 -37.47
N LEU A 16 0.15 33.12 -38.46
CA LEU A 16 0.29 34.56 -38.71
C LEU A 16 -0.81 35.38 -38.05
N GLU A 17 -0.54 36.68 -37.87
CA GLU A 17 -1.52 37.64 -37.36
C GLU A 17 -2.76 37.67 -38.25
N GLY A 18 -3.94 37.46 -37.64
CA GLY A 18 -5.23 37.39 -38.33
C GLY A 18 -5.65 35.98 -38.75
N GLU A 19 -4.78 34.97 -38.57
CA GLU A 19 -5.14 33.56 -38.70
C GLU A 19 -5.80 33.06 -37.40
N TYR A 20 -6.68 32.07 -37.53
CA TYR A 20 -7.41 31.48 -36.42
C TYR A 20 -7.67 30.00 -36.66
N LEU A 21 -7.79 29.24 -35.58
CA LEU A 21 -7.97 27.79 -35.62
C LEU A 21 -9.40 27.42 -35.22
N GLU A 22 -10.00 26.49 -35.96
CA GLU A 22 -11.25 25.83 -35.61
C GLU A 22 -11.03 24.32 -35.41
N VAL A 23 -11.39 23.80 -34.25
CA VAL A 23 -11.30 22.37 -33.92
C VAL A 23 -12.70 21.79 -33.82
N THR A 24 -12.98 20.69 -34.53
CA THR A 24 -14.28 20.03 -34.55
C THR A 24 -14.19 18.61 -34.03
N VAL A 25 -15.00 18.31 -33.01
CA VAL A 25 -15.13 16.98 -32.39
C VAL A 25 -16.59 16.69 -32.14
N ASN A 26 -17.05 15.46 -32.42
CA ASN A 26 -18.44 15.05 -32.21
C ASN A 26 -19.47 16.03 -32.83
N SER A 27 -19.19 16.53 -34.04
CA SER A 27 -20.01 17.53 -34.75
C SER A 27 -20.13 18.91 -34.09
N LYS A 28 -19.31 19.21 -33.07
CA LYS A 28 -19.23 20.54 -32.44
C LYS A 28 -17.89 21.20 -32.75
N THR A 29 -17.93 22.48 -33.11
CA THR A 29 -16.76 23.28 -33.49
C THR A 29 -16.41 24.29 -32.41
N TYR A 30 -15.13 24.33 -32.04
CA TYR A 30 -14.48 25.26 -31.11
C TYR A 30 -13.56 26.19 -31.90
N SER A 31 -13.45 27.46 -31.51
CA SER A 31 -12.66 28.44 -32.27
C SER A 31 -11.78 29.31 -31.37
N SER A 32 -10.59 29.66 -31.87
CA SER A 32 -9.73 30.63 -31.19
C SER A 32 -10.31 32.05 -31.23
N GLN A 33 -11.22 32.35 -32.17
CA GLN A 33 -11.92 33.63 -32.22
C GLN A 33 -12.90 33.82 -31.05
N THR A 34 -13.37 32.73 -30.45
CA THR A 34 -14.22 32.77 -29.25
C THR A 34 -13.42 32.55 -27.96
N GLY A 35 -12.10 32.36 -28.06
CA GLY A 35 -11.23 31.96 -26.95
C GLY A 35 -11.41 30.51 -26.50
N ALA A 36 -12.15 29.68 -27.24
CA ALA A 36 -12.34 28.27 -26.90
C ALA A 36 -11.11 27.42 -27.27
N VAL A 37 -10.38 27.83 -28.30
CA VAL A 37 -9.08 27.26 -28.68
C VAL A 37 -8.00 28.26 -28.30
N VAL A 38 -7.00 27.82 -27.55
CA VAL A 38 -5.82 28.63 -27.22
C VAL A 38 -4.74 28.33 -28.25
N ILE A 39 -4.04 29.38 -28.69
CA ILE A 39 -2.94 29.28 -29.66
C ILE A 39 -1.70 29.92 -29.04
N ASP A 40 -0.61 29.17 -29.01
CA ASP A 40 0.73 29.64 -28.73
C ASP A 40 1.43 29.91 -30.07
N PHE A 41 1.53 31.20 -30.41
CA PHE A 41 2.11 31.65 -31.68
C PHE A 41 3.63 31.46 -31.74
N ASP A 42 4.31 31.40 -30.60
CA ASP A 42 5.77 31.30 -30.57
C ASP A 42 6.23 29.86 -30.80
N ASN A 43 5.43 28.89 -30.33
CA ASN A 43 5.71 27.47 -30.49
C ASN A 43 4.89 26.79 -31.59
N ASN A 44 3.95 27.51 -32.21
CA ASN A 44 3.05 26.99 -33.24
C ASN A 44 2.21 25.80 -32.72
N THR A 45 1.78 25.87 -31.46
CA THR A 45 1.00 24.85 -30.77
C THR A 45 -0.37 25.42 -30.38
N TRP A 46 -1.32 24.53 -30.14
CA TRP A 46 -2.69 24.90 -29.76
C TRP A 46 -3.33 23.83 -28.89
N TYR A 47 -4.32 24.21 -28.10
CA TYR A 47 -5.19 23.27 -27.39
C TYR A 47 -6.62 23.74 -27.28
N VAL A 48 -7.51 22.78 -27.02
CA VAL A 48 -8.90 22.98 -26.58
C VAL A 48 -9.24 21.96 -25.51
N GLN A 49 -9.74 22.45 -24.38
CA GLN A 49 -10.40 21.64 -23.36
C GLN A 49 -11.86 21.43 -23.78
N ILE A 50 -12.30 20.17 -23.94
CA ILE A 50 -13.73 19.89 -24.14
C ILE A 50 -14.48 20.32 -22.86
N PRO A 51 -15.47 21.24 -22.94
CA PRO A 51 -16.16 21.72 -21.74
C PRO A 51 -17.19 20.69 -21.26
N ASP A 52 -17.53 20.71 -19.97
CA ASP A 52 -18.50 19.80 -19.34
C ASP A 52 -19.84 19.72 -20.08
N SER A 53 -20.30 20.83 -20.67
CA SER A 53 -21.54 20.87 -21.45
C SER A 53 -21.52 19.98 -22.71
N ASP A 54 -20.33 19.56 -23.12
CA ASP A 54 -20.03 18.79 -24.33
C ASP A 54 -19.36 17.46 -24.03
N ALA A 55 -19.41 17.00 -22.77
CA ALA A 55 -18.81 15.75 -22.35
C ALA A 55 -19.12 14.62 -23.34
N LEU A 56 -18.06 13.95 -23.77
CA LEU A 56 -18.09 12.94 -24.82
C LEU A 56 -18.54 11.60 -24.23
N PRO A 57 -19.58 10.96 -24.79
CA PRO A 57 -19.90 9.59 -24.45
C PRO A 57 -18.75 8.61 -24.70
N ILE A 58 -18.85 7.39 -24.15
CA ILE A 58 -17.95 6.30 -24.54
C ILE A 58 -18.04 6.09 -26.06
N GLY A 59 -16.89 6.13 -26.72
CA GLY A 59 -16.85 6.05 -28.17
C GLY A 59 -15.51 6.46 -28.76
N THR A 60 -15.49 6.46 -30.09
CA THR A 60 -14.35 6.86 -30.90
C THR A 60 -14.78 8.02 -31.78
N TYR A 61 -13.97 9.08 -31.80
CA TYR A 61 -14.29 10.36 -32.42
C TYR A 61 -13.22 10.73 -33.45
N ASN A 62 -13.66 11.33 -34.55
CA ASN A 62 -12.77 12.06 -35.44
C ASN A 62 -12.49 13.43 -34.83
N VAL A 63 -11.28 13.93 -35.04
CA VAL A 63 -10.87 15.28 -34.70
C VAL A 63 -10.49 15.96 -36.00
N SER A 64 -11.00 17.18 -36.21
CA SER A 64 -10.56 17.99 -37.33
C SER A 64 -10.14 19.38 -36.86
N ALA A 65 -8.91 19.76 -37.18
CA ALA A 65 -8.36 21.08 -36.88
C ALA A 65 -8.13 21.83 -38.20
N VAL A 66 -8.74 23.00 -38.35
CA VAL A 66 -8.70 23.81 -39.58
C VAL A 66 -8.12 25.18 -39.27
N LEU A 67 -6.99 25.51 -39.88
CA LEU A 67 -6.41 26.85 -39.84
C LEU A 67 -7.04 27.71 -40.92
N LYS A 68 -7.51 28.91 -40.54
CA LYS A 68 -8.26 29.81 -41.42
C LYS A 68 -7.75 31.24 -41.31
N ASN A 69 -8.02 32.03 -42.34
CA ASN A 69 -7.86 33.48 -42.37
C ASN A 69 -9.10 34.15 -42.99
N ALA A 70 -9.01 35.45 -43.30
CA ALA A 70 -10.12 36.19 -43.91
C ALA A 70 -10.51 35.69 -45.31
N GLU A 71 -9.59 35.03 -46.02
CA GLU A 71 -9.78 34.50 -47.36
C GLU A 71 -10.34 33.06 -47.38
N GLY A 72 -10.25 32.33 -46.28
CA GLY A 72 -10.81 30.98 -46.11
C GLY A 72 -9.88 30.02 -45.36
N GLU A 73 -9.97 28.74 -45.71
CA GLU A 73 -9.09 27.69 -45.18
C GLU A 73 -7.67 27.82 -45.74
N ILE A 74 -6.69 27.74 -44.84
CA ILE A 74 -5.26 27.72 -45.16
C ILE A 74 -4.78 26.27 -45.22
N THR A 75 -5.06 25.51 -44.15
CA THR A 75 -4.78 24.07 -44.05
C THR A 75 -5.79 23.40 -43.13
N GLN A 76 -5.88 22.07 -43.23
CA GLN A 76 -6.71 21.23 -42.39
C GLN A 76 -5.95 19.96 -42.02
N ASP A 77 -6.12 19.54 -40.77
CA ASP A 77 -5.96 18.16 -40.33
C ASP A 77 -7.36 17.54 -40.12
N ASP A 78 -7.56 16.34 -40.65
CA ASP A 78 -8.83 15.60 -40.58
C ASP A 78 -8.50 14.13 -40.30
N THR A 79 -8.27 13.86 -39.02
CA THR A 79 -7.88 12.55 -38.54
C THR A 79 -9.11 11.71 -38.25
N THR A 80 -9.05 10.44 -38.64
CA THR A 80 -10.14 9.49 -38.37
C THR A 80 -9.83 8.67 -37.13
N ASN A 81 -10.81 8.54 -36.23
CA ASN A 81 -10.72 7.73 -35.01
C ASN A 81 -9.54 8.10 -34.09
N GLU A 82 -9.22 9.38 -33.99
CA GLU A 82 -8.07 9.86 -33.21
C GLU A 82 -8.33 9.88 -31.70
N LEU A 83 -9.53 10.28 -31.29
CA LEU A 83 -9.89 10.38 -29.88
C LEU A 83 -10.75 9.19 -29.44
N VAL A 84 -10.37 8.54 -28.35
CA VAL A 84 -11.11 7.41 -27.77
C VAL A 84 -11.44 7.70 -26.31
N VAL A 85 -12.74 7.68 -25.99
CA VAL A 85 -13.24 7.69 -24.61
C VAL A 85 -13.57 6.26 -24.21
N SER A 86 -12.66 5.62 -23.47
CA SER A 86 -12.81 4.23 -23.01
C SER A 86 -13.77 4.10 -21.82
N PRO A 87 -14.52 2.98 -21.72
CA PRO A 87 -15.26 2.63 -20.51
C PRO A 87 -14.32 2.31 -19.33
N SER A 88 -14.88 2.21 -18.11
CA SER A 88 -14.17 1.64 -16.97
C SER A 88 -13.70 0.21 -17.25
N PRO A 89 -12.49 -0.17 -16.79
CA PRO A 89 -11.98 -1.52 -16.95
C PRO A 89 -12.92 -2.53 -16.28
N THR A 90 -13.00 -3.74 -16.84
CA THR A 90 -13.72 -4.83 -16.18
C THR A 90 -12.72 -5.79 -15.56
N ILE A 91 -12.77 -5.95 -14.24
CA ILE A 91 -11.86 -6.84 -13.51
C ILE A 91 -12.45 -8.27 -13.52
N ASN A 92 -11.79 -9.18 -14.24
CA ASN A 92 -12.19 -10.59 -14.30
C ASN A 92 -10.97 -11.50 -14.52
N PHE A 93 -10.67 -12.32 -13.52
CA PHE A 93 -9.69 -13.41 -13.61
C PHE A 93 -10.22 -14.65 -12.90
N THR A 94 -9.67 -15.83 -13.18
CA THR A 94 -10.14 -17.10 -12.60
C THR A 94 -8.98 -18.07 -12.48
N ALA A 95 -8.94 -18.86 -11.40
CA ALA A 95 -7.89 -19.85 -11.22
C ALA A 95 -8.10 -21.04 -12.15
N THR A 96 -7.01 -21.55 -12.72
CA THR A 96 -7.04 -22.70 -13.65
C THR A 96 -6.63 -24.00 -12.98
N ALA A 97 -5.94 -23.94 -11.83
CA ALA A 97 -5.48 -25.10 -11.06
C ALA A 97 -6.41 -25.52 -9.90
N ALA A 98 -7.59 -24.89 -9.78
CA ALA A 98 -8.42 -25.00 -8.58
C ALA A 98 -9.00 -26.40 -8.30
N THR A 99 -8.77 -26.89 -7.08
CA THR A 99 -9.39 -28.10 -6.52
C THR A 99 -9.92 -27.82 -5.11
N SER A 100 -10.64 -28.76 -4.50
CA SER A 100 -11.01 -28.65 -3.07
C SER A 100 -9.82 -28.67 -2.13
N ASP A 101 -8.67 -29.12 -2.63
CA ASP A 101 -7.47 -29.33 -1.85
C ASP A 101 -6.42 -28.23 -2.11
N ASP A 102 -6.76 -27.26 -2.98
CA ASP A 102 -5.95 -26.09 -3.31
C ASP A 102 -6.73 -24.83 -2.90
N THR A 103 -6.49 -24.33 -1.69
CA THR A 103 -7.27 -23.21 -1.12
C THR A 103 -6.43 -22.03 -0.63
N GLY A 104 -5.10 -22.13 -0.68
CA GLY A 104 -4.24 -21.08 -0.14
C GLY A 104 -4.49 -19.76 -0.84
N THR A 105 -4.83 -18.72 -0.07
CA THR A 105 -5.15 -17.39 -0.57
C THR A 105 -4.32 -16.32 0.13
N ALA A 106 -3.49 -15.60 -0.62
CA ALA A 106 -2.56 -14.61 -0.11
C ALA A 106 -2.39 -13.42 -1.07
N LEU A 107 -2.05 -12.25 -0.55
CA LEU A 107 -1.82 -11.02 -1.30
C LEU A 107 -0.43 -10.46 -1.00
N THR A 108 0.26 -9.95 -2.02
CA THR A 108 1.50 -9.18 -1.90
C THR A 108 1.61 -8.16 -3.04
N ILE A 109 2.65 -7.34 -3.01
CA ILE A 109 3.05 -6.44 -4.09
C ILE A 109 4.15 -7.13 -4.91
N SER A 110 4.07 -7.08 -6.24
CA SER A 110 5.14 -7.58 -7.13
C SER A 110 6.26 -6.57 -7.31
N GLU A 111 7.32 -6.96 -8.00
CA GLU A 111 8.56 -6.19 -8.10
C GLU A 111 8.40 -4.85 -8.86
N ASN A 112 7.27 -4.64 -9.52
CA ASN A 112 6.87 -3.42 -10.21
C ASN A 112 5.77 -2.64 -9.45
N GLY A 113 5.59 -2.85 -8.14
CA GLY A 113 4.61 -2.13 -7.34
C GLY A 113 3.14 -2.54 -7.55
N THR A 114 2.86 -3.40 -8.53
CA THR A 114 1.50 -3.88 -8.82
C THR A 114 1.07 -5.06 -7.95
N TRP A 115 -0.21 -5.44 -8.00
CA TRP A 115 -0.75 -6.49 -7.14
C TRP A 115 -0.38 -7.92 -7.59
N ARG A 116 0.03 -8.76 -6.63
CA ARG A 116 0.21 -10.20 -6.80
C ARG A 116 -0.65 -10.99 -5.82
N ILE A 117 -1.49 -11.88 -6.36
CA ILE A 117 -2.45 -12.68 -5.59
C ILE A 117 -2.20 -14.15 -5.83
N LEU A 118 -2.05 -14.93 -4.76
CA LEU A 118 -2.12 -16.39 -4.80
C LEU A 118 -3.56 -16.78 -4.46
N SER A 119 -4.20 -17.60 -5.28
CA SER A 119 -5.39 -18.34 -4.88
C SER A 119 -5.51 -19.65 -5.65
N ASN A 120 -5.89 -20.72 -4.94
CA ASN A 120 -6.14 -22.03 -5.52
C ASN A 120 -4.98 -22.55 -6.40
N SER A 121 -3.75 -22.46 -5.86
CA SER A 121 -2.50 -22.85 -6.55
C SER A 121 -2.29 -22.14 -7.89
N THR A 122 -2.87 -20.95 -8.05
CA THR A 122 -2.64 -20.05 -9.18
C THR A 122 -2.14 -18.72 -8.63
N VAL A 123 -0.99 -18.25 -9.11
CA VAL A 123 -0.50 -16.90 -8.85
C VAL A 123 -0.96 -16.00 -9.97
N PHE A 124 -1.66 -14.92 -9.62
CA PHE A 124 -2.05 -13.83 -10.49
C PHE A 124 -1.13 -12.66 -10.24
N THR A 125 -0.51 -12.12 -11.29
CA THR A 125 0.25 -10.87 -11.22
C THR A 125 -0.41 -9.87 -12.14
N GLN A 126 -0.83 -8.73 -11.60
CA GLN A 126 -1.41 -7.65 -12.38
C GLN A 126 -0.40 -7.21 -13.45
N ASN A 127 -0.88 -7.00 -14.66
CA ASN A 127 -0.03 -6.63 -15.80
C ASN A 127 -0.65 -5.49 -16.61
N ALA A 128 -1.40 -4.64 -15.92
CA ALA A 128 -1.92 -3.40 -16.45
C ALA A 128 -0.76 -2.45 -16.78
N THR A 129 -0.97 -1.61 -17.78
CA THR A 129 -0.03 -0.54 -18.17
C THR A 129 -0.70 0.84 -18.22
N ASP A 130 -2.03 0.86 -18.08
CA ASP A 130 -2.86 2.05 -18.21
C ASP A 130 -4.23 1.82 -17.53
N PRO A 131 -5.06 2.86 -17.34
CA PRO A 131 -6.31 2.72 -16.56
C PRO A 131 -7.33 1.79 -17.22
N SER A 132 -7.27 1.58 -18.53
CA SER A 132 -8.20 0.69 -19.23
C SER A 132 -7.86 -0.79 -19.07
N THR A 133 -6.66 -1.11 -18.56
CA THR A 133 -6.14 -2.47 -18.40
C THR A 133 -5.96 -2.91 -16.94
N LEU A 134 -6.35 -2.10 -15.95
CA LEU A 134 -6.24 -2.39 -14.50
C LEU A 134 -6.81 -3.76 -14.07
N GLY A 135 -7.81 -4.28 -14.80
CA GLY A 135 -8.35 -5.62 -14.58
C GLY A 135 -7.60 -6.79 -15.22
N SER A 136 -6.43 -6.56 -15.82
CA SER A 136 -5.63 -7.58 -16.50
C SER A 136 -4.64 -8.24 -15.54
N PHE A 137 -4.62 -9.59 -15.59
CA PHE A 137 -3.70 -10.41 -14.83
C PHE A 137 -3.04 -11.47 -15.71
N THR A 138 -1.74 -11.64 -15.55
CA THR A 138 -1.07 -12.89 -15.92
C THR A 138 -1.33 -13.94 -14.86
N SER A 139 -1.33 -15.22 -15.23
CA SER A 139 -1.58 -16.30 -14.27
C SER A 139 -0.59 -17.46 -14.45
N ILE A 140 0.03 -17.90 -13.35
CA ILE A 140 0.93 -19.06 -13.29
C ILE A 140 0.34 -20.10 -12.34
N ALA A 141 0.06 -21.29 -12.86
CA ALA A 141 -0.30 -22.43 -12.01
C ALA A 141 0.98 -23.01 -11.38
N ILE A 142 0.98 -23.13 -10.05
CA ILE A 142 2.07 -23.74 -9.29
C ILE A 142 1.69 -25.15 -8.87
N SER A 143 2.67 -26.05 -8.81
CA SER A 143 2.43 -27.45 -8.43
C SER A 143 3.71 -28.09 -7.93
N GLY A 144 3.57 -29.04 -7.00
CA GLY A 144 4.69 -29.82 -6.48
C GLY A 144 4.32 -31.29 -6.24
N ALA A 145 4.94 -31.88 -5.22
CA ALA A 145 4.65 -33.25 -4.81
C ALA A 145 3.28 -33.38 -4.14
N ASP A 146 2.82 -32.30 -3.51
CA ASP A 146 1.64 -32.24 -2.65
C ASP A 146 0.72 -31.07 -3.05
N ARG A 147 -0.48 -30.99 -2.47
CA ARG A 147 -1.46 -29.92 -2.72
C ARG A 147 -1.38 -28.83 -1.66
N GLN A 148 -1.68 -27.58 -2.03
CA GLN A 148 -1.44 -26.41 -1.18
C GLN A 148 -2.71 -25.97 -0.44
N GLN A 149 -2.75 -26.10 0.88
CA GLN A 149 -3.94 -25.81 1.68
C GLN A 149 -4.01 -24.34 2.09
N GLN A 150 -2.99 -23.85 2.78
CA GLN A 150 -2.86 -22.46 3.19
C GLN A 150 -1.44 -21.99 2.89
N SER A 151 -1.32 -20.71 2.53
CA SER A 151 -0.05 -20.13 2.10
C SER A 151 0.00 -18.66 2.44
N SER A 152 1.21 -18.17 2.68
CA SER A 152 1.52 -16.74 2.78
C SER A 152 2.67 -16.39 1.84
N PHE A 153 2.68 -15.14 1.39
CA PHE A 153 3.85 -14.60 0.71
C PHE A 153 4.87 -14.14 1.74
N ILE A 154 6.11 -14.63 1.67
CA ILE A 154 7.20 -14.31 2.59
C ILE A 154 8.50 -14.28 1.81
N ASP A 155 9.26 -13.19 1.86
CA ASP A 155 10.65 -13.16 1.38
C ASP A 155 11.54 -13.82 2.44
N PHE A 156 11.69 -15.15 2.35
CA PHE A 156 12.35 -15.90 3.42
C PHE A 156 13.87 -15.79 3.35
N ASP A 157 14.45 -15.54 2.17
CA ASP A 157 15.90 -15.43 1.98
C ASP A 157 16.41 -14.01 1.76
N ARG A 158 15.51 -13.03 1.93
CA ARG A 158 15.79 -11.59 1.94
C ARG A 158 16.43 -11.13 0.63
N ASP A 159 16.02 -11.73 -0.49
CA ASP A 159 16.52 -11.39 -1.82
C ASP A 159 15.65 -10.33 -2.53
N GLY A 160 14.60 -9.86 -1.85
CA GLY A 160 13.64 -8.86 -2.32
C GLY A 160 12.51 -9.43 -3.17
N LEU A 161 12.45 -10.76 -3.33
CA LEU A 161 11.40 -11.46 -4.04
C LEU A 161 10.48 -12.18 -3.06
N MET A 162 9.17 -11.97 -3.21
CA MET A 162 8.18 -12.59 -2.32
C MET A 162 7.95 -14.06 -2.70
N ASP A 163 8.43 -14.99 -1.87
CA ASP A 163 8.22 -16.42 -2.03
C ASP A 163 6.88 -16.86 -1.45
N ILE A 164 6.47 -18.10 -1.73
CA ILE A 164 5.24 -18.69 -1.19
C ILE A 164 5.62 -19.79 -0.22
N LEU A 165 5.31 -19.58 1.06
CA LEU A 165 5.45 -20.62 2.08
C LEU A 165 4.06 -21.12 2.45
N GLY A 166 3.88 -22.42 2.64
CA GLY A 166 2.56 -22.89 3.01
C GLY A 166 2.47 -24.30 3.56
N ALA A 167 1.30 -24.61 4.11
CA ALA A 167 0.93 -25.92 4.62
C ALA A 167 0.34 -26.76 3.49
N ASP A 168 0.74 -28.03 3.44
CA ASP A 168 0.29 -28.95 2.40
C ASP A 168 -0.62 -30.07 2.94
N THR A 169 -1.05 -30.95 2.04
CA THR A 169 -1.97 -32.07 2.36
C THR A 169 -1.27 -33.33 2.88
N SER A 170 0.06 -33.35 3.01
CA SER A 170 0.87 -34.52 3.34
C SER A 170 1.60 -34.35 4.67
N PHE A 171 1.25 -35.20 5.63
CA PHE A 171 1.82 -35.17 6.98
C PHE A 171 3.30 -35.58 7.07
N ALA A 172 3.95 -36.09 6.02
CA ALA A 172 5.18 -36.89 6.21
C ALA A 172 6.48 -36.27 5.66
N ASN A 173 6.41 -35.44 4.64
CA ASN A 173 7.52 -35.18 3.73
C ASN A 173 8.05 -33.73 3.75
N GLY A 174 7.57 -32.91 4.68
CA GLY A 174 7.89 -31.48 4.78
C GLY A 174 6.62 -30.65 4.58
N GLN A 175 6.74 -29.33 4.48
CA GLN A 175 5.66 -28.44 4.06
C GLN A 175 5.97 -27.72 2.74
N GLN A 176 5.12 -27.94 1.73
CA GLN A 176 5.38 -27.52 0.37
C GLN A 176 5.40 -26.00 0.22
N SER A 177 6.43 -25.51 -0.43
CA SER A 177 6.69 -24.08 -0.62
C SER A 177 7.29 -23.83 -2.01
N PHE A 178 7.28 -22.58 -2.45
CA PHE A 178 7.73 -22.18 -3.77
C PHE A 178 8.57 -20.92 -3.70
N LYS A 179 9.83 -21.03 -4.11
CA LYS A 179 10.72 -19.88 -4.26
C LYS A 179 10.41 -19.16 -5.57
N TYR A 180 10.18 -17.86 -5.53
CA TYR A 180 10.07 -17.03 -6.73
C TYR A 180 11.47 -16.75 -7.28
N ASN A 181 11.62 -16.94 -8.59
CA ASN A 181 12.89 -16.74 -9.26
C ASN A 181 12.87 -15.43 -10.03
N ALA A 182 14.04 -14.81 -10.19
CA ALA A 182 14.27 -13.62 -10.99
C ALA A 182 13.73 -13.67 -12.44
N ASP A 183 13.50 -14.86 -13.01
CA ASP A 183 12.94 -15.03 -14.35
C ASP A 183 11.40 -15.13 -14.38
N GLY A 184 10.74 -14.88 -13.24
CA GLY A 184 9.30 -14.96 -13.08
C GLY A 184 8.75 -16.38 -12.85
N THR A 185 9.62 -17.38 -12.75
CA THR A 185 9.21 -18.78 -12.48
C THR A 185 9.24 -19.12 -10.99
N TYR A 186 8.66 -20.27 -10.63
CA TYR A 186 8.65 -20.77 -9.25
C TYR A 186 9.42 -22.09 -9.12
N THR A 187 10.36 -22.13 -8.17
CA THR A 187 11.08 -23.34 -7.78
C THR A 187 10.38 -23.99 -6.58
N VAL A 188 9.85 -25.20 -6.75
CA VAL A 188 9.24 -25.95 -5.65
C VAL A 188 10.28 -26.48 -4.66
N PHE A 189 10.00 -26.36 -3.37
CA PHE A 189 10.74 -26.99 -2.29
C PHE A 189 9.82 -27.43 -1.14
N GLN A 190 10.40 -28.10 -0.15
CA GLN A 190 9.71 -28.62 1.03
C GLN A 190 10.47 -28.15 2.28
N ILE A 191 9.83 -27.35 3.15
CA ILE A 191 10.41 -26.98 4.44
C ILE A 191 10.43 -28.23 5.32
N GLY A 192 11.61 -28.59 5.83
CA GLY A 192 11.77 -29.86 6.54
C GLY A 192 11.61 -31.08 5.63
N SER A 193 12.09 -31.02 4.39
CA SER A 193 11.96 -32.11 3.41
C SER A 193 12.36 -33.49 3.96
N PHE A 194 11.56 -34.53 3.69
CA PHE A 194 11.91 -35.92 4.01
C PHE A 194 11.48 -36.90 2.92
N GLY A 195 12.47 -37.48 2.24
CA GLY A 195 12.25 -38.50 1.21
C GLY A 195 11.78 -37.93 -0.14
N ILE A 196 11.86 -36.62 -0.32
CA ILE A 196 11.55 -35.94 -1.58
C ILE A 196 12.73 -36.05 -2.54
N SER A 197 12.45 -36.51 -3.76
CA SER A 197 13.49 -36.62 -4.79
C SER A 197 14.03 -35.25 -5.16
N GLY A 198 15.36 -35.10 -5.16
CA GLY A 198 16.03 -33.85 -5.53
C GLY A 198 16.21 -32.85 -4.39
N GLN A 199 15.68 -33.12 -3.20
CA GLN A 199 15.89 -32.30 -2.01
C GLN A 199 16.68 -33.04 -0.94
N THR A 200 17.48 -32.31 -0.17
CA THR A 200 18.20 -32.87 0.98
C THR A 200 17.19 -33.12 2.11
N ASN A 201 17.29 -34.29 2.77
CA ASN A 201 16.47 -34.53 3.94
C ASN A 201 16.87 -33.57 5.07
N ASP A 202 15.89 -32.88 5.62
CA ASP A 202 16.02 -31.97 6.74
C ASP A 202 15.04 -32.37 7.85
N ALA A 203 15.54 -33.07 8.86
CA ALA A 203 14.74 -33.48 10.00
C ALA A 203 14.51 -32.33 11.00
N ASN A 204 15.26 -31.23 10.91
CA ASN A 204 15.18 -30.15 11.90
C ASN A 204 13.96 -29.26 11.65
N GLY A 205 13.62 -28.99 10.38
CA GLY A 205 12.45 -28.19 10.00
C GLY A 205 11.15 -28.97 9.79
N ASN A 206 11.14 -30.31 9.90
CA ASN A 206 9.96 -31.12 9.57
C ASN A 206 8.93 -31.15 10.72
N THR A 207 7.70 -30.71 10.45
CA THR A 207 6.65 -30.50 11.47
C THR A 207 5.55 -31.57 11.51
N TYR A 208 5.56 -32.61 10.67
CA TYR A 208 4.55 -33.67 10.61
C TYR A 208 3.08 -33.18 10.57
N VAL A 209 2.78 -32.09 9.87
CA VAL A 209 1.44 -31.48 9.82
C VAL A 209 0.74 -31.72 8.47
N TRP A 210 -0.59 -31.73 8.45
CA TRP A 210 -1.38 -31.80 7.21
C TRP A 210 -2.65 -30.97 7.32
N TYR A 211 -3.07 -30.38 6.19
CA TYR A 211 -4.22 -29.49 6.12
C TYR A 211 -4.21 -28.38 7.17
N GLY A 212 -3.02 -27.86 7.48
CA GLY A 212 -2.82 -26.81 8.48
C GLY A 212 -3.11 -25.39 7.97
N GLY A 213 -3.22 -24.46 8.92
CA GLY A 213 -3.04 -23.03 8.65
C GLY A 213 -1.57 -22.64 8.57
N VAL A 214 -1.31 -21.41 8.14
CA VAL A 214 0.03 -20.79 8.12
C VAL A 214 -0.02 -19.37 8.66
N ALA A 215 0.99 -19.01 9.46
CA ALA A 215 1.27 -17.63 9.84
C ALA A 215 2.78 -17.36 9.79
N GLY A 216 3.17 -16.28 9.10
CA GLY A 216 4.52 -15.72 9.17
C GLY A 216 4.64 -14.78 10.36
N ILE A 217 5.72 -14.90 11.15
CA ILE A 217 6.00 -14.09 12.35
C ILE A 217 7.52 -14.03 12.54
N ASP A 218 8.12 -12.89 12.87
CA ASP A 218 9.50 -12.85 13.36
C ASP A 218 9.51 -13.09 14.89
N ILE A 219 9.64 -14.36 15.30
CA ILE A 219 9.45 -14.76 16.70
C ILE A 219 10.63 -14.29 17.54
N ASN A 220 11.85 -14.34 17.01
CA ASN A 220 13.08 -14.08 17.75
C ASN A 220 13.67 -12.68 17.50
N GLY A 221 13.10 -11.90 16.58
CA GLY A 221 13.53 -10.54 16.23
C GLY A 221 14.82 -10.49 15.43
N ASP A 222 15.17 -11.54 14.69
CA ASP A 222 16.41 -11.61 13.91
C ASP A 222 16.28 -11.04 12.48
N GLY A 223 15.07 -10.63 12.10
CA GLY A 223 14.74 -10.05 10.80
C GLY A 223 14.42 -11.10 9.71
N TYR A 224 14.45 -12.38 10.04
CA TYR A 224 13.90 -13.42 9.17
C TYR A 224 12.51 -13.82 9.65
N VAL A 225 11.57 -13.90 8.70
CA VAL A 225 10.21 -14.33 9.03
C VAL A 225 10.22 -15.83 9.31
N ASP A 226 9.81 -16.20 10.52
CA ASP A 226 9.57 -17.57 10.95
C ASP A 226 8.17 -18.03 10.56
N ILE A 227 7.88 -19.32 10.73
CA ILE A 227 6.59 -19.90 10.36
C ILE A 227 5.99 -20.68 11.52
N VAL A 228 4.72 -20.43 11.77
CA VAL A 228 3.86 -21.28 12.59
C VAL A 228 2.95 -22.08 11.66
N TYR A 229 2.91 -23.40 11.85
CA TYR A 229 1.97 -24.27 11.16
C TYR A 229 0.85 -24.72 12.09
N GLY A 230 -0.38 -24.71 11.57
CA GLY A 230 -1.50 -25.44 12.15
C GLY A 230 -1.50 -26.91 11.71
N ASP A 231 -2.35 -27.73 12.32
CA ASP A 231 -2.49 -29.14 11.95
C ASP A 231 -3.92 -29.64 12.12
N GLU A 232 -4.46 -30.40 11.17
CA GLU A 232 -5.81 -30.97 11.30
C GLU A 232 -5.89 -32.09 12.37
N THR A 233 -4.77 -32.71 12.73
CA THR A 233 -4.74 -33.74 13.79
C THR A 233 -3.76 -33.40 14.92
N PRO A 234 -3.96 -32.28 15.64
CA PRO A 234 -2.97 -31.81 16.61
C PRO A 234 -2.67 -32.86 17.67
N ASN A 235 -1.39 -33.01 18.05
CA ASN A 235 -0.79 -33.96 19.02
C ASN A 235 0.08 -35.10 18.46
N ASP A 236 0.35 -35.14 17.15
CA ASP A 236 1.13 -36.21 16.52
C ASP A 236 2.49 -35.74 15.93
N ALA A 237 2.88 -34.50 16.21
CA ALA A 237 4.15 -33.88 15.79
C ALA A 237 5.43 -34.61 16.29
N GLU A 238 5.29 -35.67 17.10
CA GLU A 238 6.37 -36.51 17.64
C GLU A 238 7.14 -37.34 16.58
N THR A 239 6.70 -37.37 15.31
CA THR A 239 7.18 -38.34 14.31
C THR A 239 8.27 -37.75 13.37
N ARG A 240 9.43 -38.43 13.26
CA ARG A 240 10.61 -38.12 12.38
C ARG A 240 11.67 -37.11 12.90
N GLY A 241 11.84 -37.03 14.21
CA GLY A 241 13.00 -36.36 14.84
C GLY A 241 12.82 -34.85 15.03
N GLY A 242 13.66 -34.27 15.90
CA GLY A 242 13.54 -32.86 16.33
C GLY A 242 12.43 -32.61 17.36
N TYR A 243 12.26 -31.34 17.72
CA TYR A 243 11.31 -30.84 18.72
C TYR A 243 9.86 -31.14 18.35
N ASP A 244 9.03 -31.35 19.36
CA ASP A 244 7.62 -31.72 19.25
C ASP A 244 6.76 -30.44 19.13
N THR A 245 6.88 -29.77 17.98
CA THR A 245 6.34 -28.44 17.74
C THR A 245 6.08 -28.20 16.25
N THR A 246 5.17 -27.28 15.98
CA THR A 246 4.88 -26.78 14.63
C THR A 246 5.43 -25.37 14.40
N PHE A 247 6.23 -24.85 15.35
CA PHE A 247 6.85 -23.53 15.27
C PHE A 247 8.25 -23.69 14.70
N VAL A 248 8.51 -23.07 13.55
CA VAL A 248 9.72 -23.29 12.75
C VAL A 248 10.41 -21.95 12.51
N LEU A 249 11.64 -21.82 13.02
CA LEU A 249 12.45 -20.61 12.91
C LEU A 249 13.27 -20.61 11.61
N ASN A 250 13.27 -19.50 10.89
CA ASN A 250 14.13 -19.24 9.75
C ASN A 250 15.43 -18.61 10.22
N THR A 251 16.48 -19.42 10.42
CA THR A 251 17.67 -18.91 11.12
C THR A 251 18.70 -18.19 10.24
N ASN A 252 18.57 -18.26 8.91
CA ASN A 252 19.61 -17.74 8.01
C ASN A 252 19.18 -17.50 6.55
N GLY A 253 17.89 -17.55 6.23
CA GLY A 253 17.41 -17.35 4.86
C GLY A 253 17.81 -18.47 3.90
N THR A 254 17.88 -19.71 4.38
CA THR A 254 18.10 -20.87 3.49
C THR A 254 17.08 -21.95 3.78
N ILE A 255 16.76 -22.77 2.78
CA ILE A 255 15.81 -23.89 2.94
C ILE A 255 16.21 -24.86 4.07
N LEU A 256 17.51 -25.07 4.32
CA LEU A 256 18.02 -25.90 5.42
C LEU A 256 18.20 -25.14 6.75
N GLY A 257 17.98 -23.83 6.73
CA GLY A 257 18.02 -22.94 7.89
C GLY A 257 16.74 -22.95 8.71
N PHE A 258 15.68 -23.57 8.19
CA PHE A 258 14.44 -23.76 8.92
C PHE A 258 14.61 -24.82 10.02
N ASN A 259 14.48 -24.41 11.27
CA ASN A 259 14.65 -25.29 12.43
C ASN A 259 13.44 -25.14 13.37
N LYS A 260 12.88 -26.27 13.80
CA LYS A 260 11.84 -26.26 14.85
C LYS A 260 12.35 -25.58 16.13
N SER A 261 11.48 -24.77 16.75
CA SER A 261 11.79 -24.04 17.98
C SER A 261 11.81 -24.96 19.21
N GLY A 262 12.90 -24.94 19.98
CA GLY A 262 12.94 -25.61 21.29
C GLY A 262 12.18 -24.90 22.41
N ALA A 263 11.71 -23.66 22.19
CA ALA A 263 11.05 -22.86 23.23
C ALA A 263 9.63 -23.36 23.56
N TYR A 264 8.91 -23.89 22.56
CA TYR A 264 7.54 -24.40 22.69
C TYR A 264 7.50 -25.84 22.19
N VAL A 265 7.44 -26.83 23.09
CA VAL A 265 7.55 -28.25 22.73
C VAL A 265 6.60 -29.09 23.56
N TYR A 266 5.88 -30.05 22.99
CA TYR A 266 5.00 -30.89 23.81
C TYR A 266 5.81 -31.80 24.76
N THR A 267 6.82 -32.51 24.26
CA THR A 267 7.78 -33.26 25.10
C THR A 267 9.02 -32.43 25.45
N GLN A 268 9.28 -32.23 26.75
CA GLN A 268 10.46 -31.50 27.22
C GLN A 268 11.77 -32.12 26.69
N THR A 269 12.61 -31.30 26.08
CA THR A 269 13.86 -31.72 25.42
C THR A 269 14.96 -30.66 25.60
N ASN A 270 16.21 -31.07 25.42
CA ASN A 270 17.42 -30.23 25.52
C ASN A 270 18.27 -30.31 24.24
N GLN A 271 17.69 -30.75 23.11
CA GLN A 271 18.45 -31.19 21.93
C GLN A 271 19.11 -30.05 21.11
N ASP A 272 18.69 -28.79 21.25
CA ASP A 272 19.14 -27.61 20.44
C ASP A 272 19.85 -26.55 21.28
N GLY A 273 19.89 -26.73 22.60
CA GLY A 273 20.43 -25.72 23.50
C GLY A 273 19.47 -24.55 23.77
N VAL A 274 18.24 -24.56 23.23
CA VAL A 274 17.18 -23.64 23.61
C VAL A 274 16.38 -24.30 24.74
N ALA A 275 16.26 -23.62 25.88
CA ALA A 275 15.48 -24.17 26.98
C ALA A 275 13.99 -24.04 26.68
N ALA A 276 13.25 -25.15 26.81
CA ALA A 276 11.79 -25.12 26.72
C ALA A 276 11.21 -24.19 27.78
N THR A 277 10.50 -23.16 27.33
CA THR A 277 9.76 -22.21 28.18
C THR A 277 8.29 -22.63 28.30
N ASN A 278 7.82 -23.43 27.35
CA ASN A 278 6.54 -24.13 27.40
C ASN A 278 6.72 -25.61 27.07
N SER A 279 6.17 -26.48 27.93
CA SER A 279 6.05 -27.90 27.62
C SER A 279 4.79 -28.57 28.16
N GLY A 280 4.40 -29.70 27.55
CA GLY A 280 3.19 -30.46 27.86
C GLY A 280 1.90 -29.86 27.28
N ASN A 281 2.01 -28.83 26.44
CA ASN A 281 0.89 -28.21 25.74
C ASN A 281 0.78 -28.75 24.30
N PRO A 282 -0.41 -29.21 23.87
CA PRO A 282 -0.64 -29.63 22.48
C PRO A 282 -0.29 -28.55 21.45
N THR A 283 -0.06 -29.00 20.22
CA THR A 283 0.18 -28.15 19.04
C THR A 283 -1.12 -27.47 18.56
N PRO A 284 -1.01 -26.43 17.71
CA PRO A 284 -2.16 -25.74 17.12
C PRO A 284 -3.00 -26.62 16.20
N ASP A 285 -4.32 -26.35 16.15
CA ASP A 285 -5.17 -26.72 15.02
C ASP A 285 -4.98 -25.74 13.85
N ARG A 286 -5.86 -25.77 12.85
CA ARG A 286 -5.78 -24.98 11.61
C ARG A 286 -5.81 -23.48 11.84
N GLU A 287 -6.66 -22.98 12.74
CA GLU A 287 -6.76 -21.55 13.00
C GLU A 287 -5.58 -21.08 13.84
N ILE A 288 -4.69 -20.32 13.21
CA ILE A 288 -3.51 -19.73 13.82
C ILE A 288 -3.34 -18.28 13.34
N ALA A 289 -2.81 -17.40 14.18
CA ALA A 289 -2.48 -16.03 13.77
C ALA A 289 -1.35 -15.47 14.63
N GLY A 290 -0.65 -14.49 14.09
CA GLY A 290 0.27 -13.62 14.83
C GLY A 290 -0.43 -12.29 15.14
N VAL A 291 -0.35 -11.83 16.38
CA VAL A 291 -0.89 -10.53 16.82
C VAL A 291 -0.12 -10.02 18.04
N ASP A 292 0.34 -8.78 18.03
CA ASP A 292 0.85 -8.13 19.25
C ASP A 292 -0.34 -7.70 20.14
N LEU A 293 -0.80 -8.62 21.01
CA LEU A 293 -2.04 -8.42 21.74
C LEU A 293 -1.88 -7.43 22.89
N ASN A 294 -0.68 -7.35 23.46
CA ASN A 294 -0.38 -6.58 24.67
C ASN A 294 0.38 -5.26 24.38
N ASN A 295 0.69 -4.99 23.10
CA ASN A 295 1.42 -3.83 22.61
C ASN A 295 2.83 -3.71 23.21
N ASP A 296 3.56 -4.82 23.35
CA ASP A 296 4.94 -4.85 23.82
C ASP A 296 5.98 -4.99 22.68
N GLY A 297 5.50 -5.04 21.44
CA GLY A 297 6.29 -5.19 20.23
C GLY A 297 6.64 -6.63 19.87
N TYR A 298 6.45 -7.60 20.77
CA TYR A 298 6.63 -9.01 20.46
C TYR A 298 5.30 -9.59 19.99
N VAL A 299 5.25 -10.01 18.73
CA VAL A 299 4.05 -10.61 18.16
C VAL A 299 3.74 -11.92 18.86
N ASP A 300 2.57 -11.99 19.50
CA ASP A 300 2.06 -13.19 20.16
C ASP A 300 1.48 -14.16 19.14
N ILE A 301 1.43 -15.44 19.51
CA ILE A 301 0.83 -16.49 18.67
C ILE A 301 -0.50 -16.89 19.29
N VAL A 302 -1.57 -16.83 18.51
CA VAL A 302 -2.89 -17.33 18.93
C VAL A 302 -3.28 -18.53 18.09
N TYR A 303 -3.97 -19.49 18.71
CA TYR A 303 -4.45 -20.66 17.97
C TYR A 303 -5.66 -21.36 18.58
N HIS A 304 -6.35 -22.15 17.76
CA HIS A 304 -7.42 -23.04 18.19
C HIS A 304 -6.85 -24.35 18.76
N GLY A 305 -7.16 -24.64 20.04
CA GLY A 305 -6.79 -25.90 20.68
C GLY A 305 -7.94 -26.91 20.66
N THR A 306 -7.87 -27.94 19.82
CA THR A 306 -8.91 -28.99 19.76
C THR A 306 -8.55 -30.25 20.53
N ALA A 307 -7.27 -30.64 20.53
CA ALA A 307 -6.79 -31.86 21.16
C ALA A 307 -6.12 -31.62 22.52
N GLY A 308 -6.10 -32.65 23.37
CA GLY A 308 -5.36 -32.63 24.64
C GLY A 308 -5.84 -31.58 25.65
N THR A 309 -4.91 -31.05 26.45
CA THR A 309 -5.21 -30.02 27.46
C THR A 309 -4.11 -28.98 27.43
N ASN A 310 -4.47 -27.71 27.25
CA ASN A 310 -3.52 -26.63 27.42
C ASN A 310 -3.50 -26.13 28.86
N THR A 311 -2.31 -25.76 29.34
CA THR A 311 -2.04 -25.18 30.65
C THR A 311 -1.35 -23.84 30.50
N THR A 312 -1.80 -22.84 31.25
CA THR A 312 -1.17 -21.51 31.31
C THR A 312 0.00 -21.49 32.29
N SER A 313 0.89 -20.51 32.14
CA SER A 313 2.02 -20.25 33.05
C SER A 313 1.58 -19.92 34.48
N THR A 314 0.32 -19.50 34.67
CA THR A 314 -0.30 -19.23 35.99
C THR A 314 -1.05 -20.43 36.57
N GLY A 315 -1.00 -21.59 35.91
CA GLY A 315 -1.50 -22.87 36.43
C GLY A 315 -2.98 -23.15 36.15
N GLY A 316 -3.65 -22.36 35.31
CA GLY A 316 -4.96 -22.71 34.78
C GLY A 316 -4.85 -23.73 33.65
N SER A 317 -5.92 -24.48 33.38
CA SER A 317 -5.95 -25.43 32.28
C SER A 317 -7.33 -25.63 31.69
N SER A 318 -7.39 -25.98 30.41
CA SER A 318 -8.61 -26.39 29.73
C SER A 318 -8.33 -27.42 28.65
N GLY A 319 -9.21 -28.43 28.57
CA GLY A 319 -9.25 -29.42 27.50
C GLY A 319 -10.53 -29.33 26.67
N VAL A 320 -11.28 -28.22 26.76
CA VAL A 320 -12.45 -28.01 25.89
C VAL A 320 -11.94 -27.80 24.47
N SER A 321 -12.56 -28.46 23.49
CA SER A 321 -12.12 -28.42 22.09
C SER A 321 -12.51 -27.13 21.37
N THR A 322 -13.12 -26.15 22.06
CA THR A 322 -13.62 -24.87 21.51
C THR A 322 -12.72 -23.69 21.90
N ARG A 323 -11.50 -23.95 22.40
CA ARG A 323 -10.68 -22.93 23.07
C ARG A 323 -9.73 -22.21 22.11
N LEU A 324 -9.57 -20.92 22.31
CA LEU A 324 -8.42 -20.14 21.85
C LEU A 324 -7.30 -20.20 22.89
N VAL A 325 -6.09 -20.44 22.45
CA VAL A 325 -4.88 -20.38 23.27
C VAL A 325 -4.05 -19.19 22.82
N VAL A 326 -3.60 -18.38 23.79
CA VAL A 326 -2.69 -17.27 23.55
C VAL A 326 -1.31 -17.67 24.08
N VAL A 327 -0.34 -17.72 23.18
CA VAL A 327 1.08 -17.93 23.47
C VAL A 327 1.76 -16.57 23.42
N ASN A 328 2.09 -16.05 24.59
CA ASN A 328 2.82 -14.80 24.70
C ASN A 328 4.25 -14.99 24.22
N ASN A 329 4.69 -14.17 23.27
CA ASN A 329 6.07 -14.07 22.85
C ASN A 329 6.82 -13.04 23.74
N GLY A 330 8.13 -13.08 23.77
CA GLY A 330 8.93 -12.15 24.56
C GLY A 330 10.32 -12.68 24.83
N VAL A 331 11.02 -12.06 25.77
CA VAL A 331 12.38 -12.46 26.16
C VAL A 331 12.54 -12.59 27.68
N ASP A 332 13.40 -13.51 28.10
CA ASP A 332 13.81 -13.62 29.50
C ASP A 332 14.78 -12.50 29.91
N ALA A 333 15.19 -12.47 31.17
CA ALA A 333 16.13 -11.47 31.69
C ALA A 333 17.54 -11.51 31.03
N ASN A 334 17.85 -12.55 30.25
CA ASN A 334 19.09 -12.69 29.50
C ASN A 334 18.91 -12.38 28.01
N GLY A 335 17.71 -12.02 27.56
CA GLY A 335 17.38 -11.77 26.16
C GLY A 335 17.09 -13.03 25.34
N ASN A 336 16.87 -14.19 25.97
CA ASN A 336 16.48 -15.40 25.22
C ASN A 336 14.97 -15.39 24.96
N THR A 337 14.54 -15.74 23.75
CA THR A 337 13.13 -15.88 23.39
C THR A 337 12.37 -16.80 24.35
N THR A 338 11.17 -16.36 24.75
CA THR A 338 10.25 -17.12 25.60
C THR A 338 8.89 -17.21 24.93
N LEU A 339 8.32 -18.41 24.89
CA LEU A 339 6.98 -18.66 24.39
C LEU A 339 6.17 -19.28 25.52
N THR A 340 5.13 -18.61 26.00
CA THR A 340 4.38 -19.09 27.18
C THR A 340 2.88 -18.97 27.00
N ASN A 341 2.12 -20.01 27.34
CA ASN A 341 0.66 -19.90 27.34
C ASN A 341 0.24 -18.97 28.48
N THR A 342 -0.29 -17.80 28.16
CA THR A 342 -0.75 -16.82 29.17
C THR A 342 -2.25 -16.86 29.33
N GLN A 343 -2.99 -17.19 28.27
CA GLN A 343 -4.44 -17.18 28.25
C GLN A 343 -5.01 -18.39 27.51
N ILE A 344 -6.15 -18.88 27.99
CA ILE A 344 -7.01 -19.84 27.31
C ILE A 344 -8.44 -19.31 27.39
N VAL A 345 -8.99 -18.90 26.25
CA VAL A 345 -10.35 -18.41 26.12
C VAL A 345 -11.22 -19.58 25.67
N THR A 346 -12.16 -20.01 26.51
CA THR A 346 -13.08 -21.11 26.17
C THR A 346 -14.27 -20.61 25.37
N ASP A 347 -14.85 -21.50 24.55
CA ASP A 347 -16.07 -21.24 23.78
C ASP A 347 -15.90 -20.15 22.69
N VAL A 348 -14.73 -20.14 22.03
CA VAL A 348 -14.43 -19.26 20.90
C VAL A 348 -14.76 -19.92 19.56
N PHE A 349 -14.39 -21.19 19.42
CA PHE A 349 -14.48 -21.90 18.15
C PHE A 349 -15.57 -22.97 18.14
N ASN A 350 -15.86 -23.47 16.94
CA ASN A 350 -16.58 -24.72 16.79
C ASN A 350 -15.62 -25.89 17.01
N GLY A 351 -15.83 -26.68 18.06
CA GLY A 351 -14.91 -27.75 18.42
C GLY A 351 -14.99 -28.96 17.49
N ASP A 352 -13.91 -29.74 17.42
CA ASP A 352 -13.86 -30.96 16.63
C ASP A 352 -14.81 -32.04 17.20
N ASN A 353 -15.64 -32.62 16.34
CA ASN A 353 -16.56 -33.72 16.66
C ASN A 353 -16.22 -35.01 15.89
N GLY A 354 -14.99 -35.12 15.38
CA GLY A 354 -14.39 -36.31 14.76
C GLY A 354 -14.94 -36.69 13.38
N THR A 355 -15.85 -35.89 12.80
CA THR A 355 -16.47 -36.15 11.49
C THR A 355 -16.61 -34.92 10.59
N THR A 356 -16.39 -33.71 11.12
CA THR A 356 -16.48 -32.44 10.40
C THR A 356 -15.41 -31.50 10.96
N ASN A 357 -14.34 -31.24 10.20
CA ASN A 357 -13.38 -30.20 10.54
C ASN A 357 -13.81 -28.88 9.86
N VAL A 358 -14.18 -27.90 10.67
CA VAL A 358 -14.66 -26.58 10.25
C VAL A 358 -13.65 -25.57 10.76
N TYR A 359 -13.26 -24.65 9.89
CA TYR A 359 -12.29 -23.61 10.24
C TYR A 359 -12.80 -22.22 9.90
N THR A 360 -12.25 -21.21 10.55
CA THR A 360 -12.56 -19.79 10.32
C THR A 360 -11.30 -18.94 10.33
N SER A 361 -11.30 -17.85 9.55
CA SER A 361 -10.26 -16.81 9.65
C SER A 361 -10.27 -16.16 11.03
N LEU A 362 -9.08 -15.86 11.56
CA LEU A 362 -8.89 -15.04 12.75
C LEU A 362 -8.67 -13.58 12.33
N THR A 363 -9.73 -12.78 12.40
CA THR A 363 -9.65 -11.37 11.96
C THR A 363 -9.36 -10.47 13.16
N TRP A 364 -8.18 -9.87 13.17
CA TRP A 364 -7.72 -8.96 14.22
C TRP A 364 -7.71 -7.52 13.76
N ALA A 365 -8.25 -6.62 14.58
CA ALA A 365 -8.17 -5.17 14.40
C ALA A 365 -8.58 -4.44 15.70
N ASP A 366 -8.22 -3.17 15.83
CA ASP A 366 -8.72 -2.29 16.91
C ASP A 366 -10.12 -1.77 16.54
N PHE A 367 -11.16 -2.56 16.83
CA PHE A 367 -12.53 -2.21 16.40
C PHE A 367 -13.13 -1.09 17.24
N ASN A 368 -12.78 -1.00 18.52
CA ASN A 368 -13.34 -0.02 19.45
C ASN A 368 -12.51 1.27 19.57
N GLY A 369 -11.33 1.34 18.93
CA GLY A 369 -10.44 2.49 18.91
C GLY A 369 -9.72 2.73 20.23
N ASP A 370 -9.44 1.68 21.01
CA ASP A 370 -8.74 1.77 22.29
C ASP A 370 -7.22 1.56 22.20
N GLY A 371 -6.74 1.22 21.00
CA GLY A 371 -5.34 0.99 20.67
C GLY A 371 -4.89 -0.46 20.81
N TYR A 372 -5.78 -1.39 21.19
CA TYR A 372 -5.47 -2.81 21.32
C TYR A 372 -6.24 -3.63 20.29
N MET A 373 -5.59 -4.68 19.77
CA MET A 373 -6.23 -5.56 18.78
C MET A 373 -7.32 -6.41 19.44
N ASP A 374 -8.51 -6.35 18.86
CA ASP A 374 -9.68 -7.16 19.15
C ASP A 374 -9.81 -8.31 18.15
N LEU A 375 -10.50 -9.39 18.53
CA LEU A 375 -10.71 -10.55 17.67
C LEU A 375 -12.16 -10.62 17.17
N PHE A 376 -12.36 -10.67 15.86
CA PHE A 376 -13.61 -11.09 15.25
C PHE A 376 -13.56 -12.56 14.81
N ILE A 377 -14.62 -13.30 15.13
CA ILE A 377 -14.86 -14.67 14.68
C ILE A 377 -16.20 -14.73 13.94
N GLY A 378 -16.16 -15.22 12.69
CA GLY A 378 -17.35 -15.45 11.88
C GLY A 378 -18.24 -16.56 12.44
N GLY A 379 -19.55 -16.37 12.36
CA GLY A 379 -20.54 -17.31 12.86
C GLY A 379 -20.48 -18.66 12.15
N LEU A 380 -20.26 -19.74 12.90
CA LEU A 380 -20.26 -21.12 12.39
C LEU A 380 -21.42 -21.93 12.99
N THR A 381 -22.20 -22.62 12.16
CA THR A 381 -23.36 -23.42 12.57
C THR A 381 -22.93 -24.68 13.33
N GLY A 382 -22.65 -24.56 14.62
CA GLY A 382 -22.26 -25.70 15.46
C GLY A 382 -22.37 -25.49 16.98
N THR A 383 -22.41 -24.26 17.48
CA THR A 383 -22.33 -23.96 18.93
C THR A 383 -23.60 -24.26 19.73
N GLY A 384 -24.70 -24.74 19.12
CA GLY A 384 -25.95 -25.07 19.84
C GLY A 384 -26.71 -23.86 20.42
N THR A 385 -26.10 -22.68 20.40
CA THR A 385 -26.70 -21.35 20.39
C THR A 385 -26.63 -20.79 18.96
N ALA A 386 -27.40 -19.76 18.61
CA ALA A 386 -27.51 -19.28 17.24
C ALA A 386 -26.13 -18.95 16.61
N ALA A 387 -26.00 -19.23 15.31
CA ALA A 387 -24.80 -19.11 14.48
C ALA A 387 -24.38 -17.65 14.25
N ASN A 388 -24.10 -16.95 15.33
CA ASN A 388 -23.82 -15.53 15.34
C ASN A 388 -22.32 -15.28 15.31
N SER A 389 -21.90 -14.26 14.58
CA SER A 389 -20.52 -13.77 14.64
C SER A 389 -20.25 -13.04 15.95
N GLU A 390 -19.02 -13.13 16.47
CA GLU A 390 -18.65 -12.59 17.78
C GLU A 390 -17.37 -11.76 17.71
N ILE A 391 -17.33 -10.70 18.51
CA ILE A 391 -16.15 -9.86 18.73
C ILE A 391 -15.71 -10.02 20.18
N TYR A 392 -14.45 -10.40 20.39
CA TYR A 392 -13.80 -10.49 21.68
C TYR A 392 -12.92 -9.26 21.85
N TYR A 393 -13.38 -8.34 22.69
CA TYR A 393 -12.65 -7.11 22.95
C TYR A 393 -11.48 -7.35 23.90
N ASN A 394 -10.35 -6.74 23.58
CA ASN A 394 -9.22 -6.63 24.48
C ASN A 394 -9.59 -5.75 25.69
N ASP A 395 -9.06 -6.06 26.87
CA ASP A 395 -9.31 -5.27 28.09
C ASP A 395 -8.38 -4.05 28.26
N GLY A 396 -7.60 -3.73 27.22
CA GLY A 396 -6.59 -2.68 27.24
C GLY A 396 -5.31 -3.07 27.99
N THR A 397 -5.11 -4.36 28.27
CA THR A 397 -3.89 -4.90 28.89
C THR A 397 -3.37 -6.16 28.19
N GLY A 398 -3.85 -6.42 26.97
CA GLY A 398 -3.52 -7.61 26.21
C GLY A 398 -4.28 -8.85 26.62
N LYS A 399 -5.47 -8.70 27.21
CA LYS A 399 -6.26 -9.84 27.68
C LYS A 399 -7.66 -9.89 27.11
N LEU A 400 -8.05 -11.10 26.74
CA LEU A 400 -9.44 -11.46 26.43
C LEU A 400 -10.14 -12.09 27.64
N VAL A 401 -9.37 -12.61 28.61
CA VAL A 401 -9.86 -13.23 29.84
C VAL A 401 -9.25 -12.58 31.09
N THR A 402 -10.08 -12.27 32.08
CA THR A 402 -9.65 -11.59 33.32
C THR A 402 -9.45 -12.53 34.51
N THR A 403 -9.70 -13.83 34.34
CA THR A 403 -9.48 -14.85 35.38
C THR A 403 -8.01 -14.92 35.78
N THR A 404 -7.71 -14.98 37.08
CA THR A 404 -6.34 -14.92 37.62
C THR A 404 -5.42 -16.07 37.14
N ASN A 405 -6.00 -17.24 36.85
CA ASN A 405 -5.28 -18.39 36.30
C ASN A 405 -5.24 -18.40 34.76
N GLY A 406 -5.70 -17.33 34.11
CA GLY A 406 -5.68 -17.16 32.65
C GLY A 406 -6.63 -18.09 31.88
N VAL A 407 -7.64 -18.69 32.51
CA VAL A 407 -8.57 -19.60 31.82
C VAL A 407 -10.03 -19.26 32.13
N GLY A 408 -10.80 -18.98 31.09
CA GLY A 408 -12.24 -18.69 31.20
C GLY A 408 -12.88 -18.31 29.87
N THR A 409 -14.15 -17.91 29.91
CA THR A 409 -14.84 -17.30 28.76
C THR A 409 -14.39 -15.86 28.56
N GLY A 410 -14.55 -15.33 27.34
CA GLY A 410 -14.23 -13.93 27.03
C GLY A 410 -14.90 -12.94 28.00
N THR A 411 -14.16 -11.90 28.39
CA THR A 411 -14.61 -10.94 29.43
C THR A 411 -15.57 -9.89 28.86
N ASN A 412 -15.31 -9.43 27.63
CA ASN A 412 -16.16 -8.51 26.89
C ASN A 412 -16.38 -9.07 25.48
N VAL A 413 -17.51 -9.75 25.28
CA VAL A 413 -17.88 -10.36 24.00
C VAL A 413 -19.13 -9.68 23.47
N GLN A 414 -19.08 -9.23 22.22
CA GLN A 414 -20.24 -8.71 21.51
C GLN A 414 -20.65 -9.68 20.41
N THR A 415 -21.88 -10.18 20.52
CA THR A 415 -22.50 -11.04 19.52
C THR A 415 -23.24 -10.19 18.48
N LEU A 416 -22.96 -10.39 17.20
CA LEU A 416 -23.70 -9.80 16.08
C LEU A 416 -24.99 -10.59 15.81
N THR A 417 -26.00 -9.96 15.20
CA THR A 417 -27.37 -10.53 15.10
C THR A 417 -27.68 -11.19 13.76
N ASP A 418 -26.66 -11.67 13.04
CA ASP A 418 -26.83 -12.34 11.77
C ASP A 418 -27.08 -13.86 11.92
N ALA A 419 -27.15 -14.55 10.78
CA ALA A 419 -27.30 -16.00 10.69
C ALA A 419 -26.37 -16.57 9.60
N THR A 420 -25.37 -15.79 9.20
CA THR A 420 -24.44 -16.09 8.11
C THR A 420 -23.46 -17.13 8.61
N ASN A 421 -23.38 -18.26 7.92
CA ASN A 421 -22.38 -19.28 8.24
C ASN A 421 -21.04 -18.90 7.60
N SER A 422 -20.29 -18.01 8.24
CA SER A 422 -19.04 -17.44 7.73
C SER A 422 -17.83 -18.26 8.15
N ASN A 423 -16.90 -18.47 7.22
CA ASN A 423 -15.58 -19.05 7.50
C ASN A 423 -14.43 -18.11 7.06
N THR A 424 -14.76 -16.97 6.46
CA THR A 424 -13.81 -16.02 5.88
C THR A 424 -14.23 -14.63 6.32
N SER A 425 -13.30 -13.87 6.88
CA SER A 425 -13.55 -12.50 7.33
C SER A 425 -12.32 -11.62 7.17
N LEU A 426 -12.57 -10.34 6.96
CA LEU A 426 -11.56 -9.32 6.67
C LEU A 426 -11.89 -8.06 7.49
N ALA A 427 -10.84 -7.35 7.92
CA ALA A 427 -10.94 -6.02 8.51
C ALA A 427 -10.54 -4.98 7.46
N VAL A 428 -11.32 -3.90 7.34
CA VAL A 428 -11.13 -2.83 6.35
C VAL A 428 -11.87 -1.59 6.82
N ASP A 429 -11.42 -0.39 6.55
CA ASP A 429 -12.25 0.81 6.69
C ASP A 429 -12.93 1.09 5.34
N TRP A 430 -14.10 0.49 5.14
CA TRP A 430 -14.73 0.43 3.81
C TRP A 430 -15.26 1.80 3.38
N ASN A 431 -15.68 2.62 4.34
CA ASN A 431 -16.29 3.92 4.06
C ASN A 431 -15.32 5.11 4.26
N GLY A 432 -14.08 4.86 4.67
CA GLY A 432 -13.04 5.85 4.85
C GLY A 432 -13.28 6.80 6.02
N ASP A 433 -14.06 6.38 7.03
CA ASP A 433 -14.44 7.24 8.15
C ASP A 433 -13.47 7.22 9.34
N GLY A 434 -12.35 6.50 9.20
CA GLY A 434 -11.31 6.31 10.19
C GLY A 434 -11.61 5.19 11.18
N LYS A 435 -12.65 4.38 10.97
CA LYS A 435 -13.01 3.25 11.83
C LYS A 435 -13.01 1.95 11.05
N ILE A 436 -12.46 0.91 11.67
CA ILE A 436 -12.38 -0.40 11.03
C ILE A 436 -13.76 -1.07 11.00
N ASP A 437 -14.19 -1.40 9.79
CA ASP A 437 -15.35 -2.21 9.43
C ASP A 437 -14.96 -3.69 9.30
N ILE A 438 -15.99 -4.55 9.16
CA ILE A 438 -15.80 -5.99 9.00
C ILE A 438 -16.52 -6.47 7.75
N ILE A 439 -15.82 -7.24 6.92
CA ILE A 439 -16.46 -8.06 5.89
C ILE A 439 -16.46 -9.50 6.36
N GLU A 440 -17.62 -10.15 6.36
CA GLU A 440 -17.74 -11.59 6.58
C GLU A 440 -18.38 -12.27 5.36
N ILE A 441 -17.93 -13.49 5.04
CA ILE A 441 -18.35 -14.17 3.82
C ILE A 441 -18.73 -15.61 4.14
N ALA A 442 -19.98 -15.97 3.81
CA ALA A 442 -20.48 -17.32 4.01
C ALA A 442 -19.62 -18.36 3.27
N GLY A 443 -19.17 -19.38 4.01
CA GLY A 443 -18.51 -20.57 3.48
C GLY A 443 -19.08 -21.82 4.13
N ILE A 444 -19.29 -22.90 3.37
CA ILE A 444 -19.76 -24.16 3.95
C ILE A 444 -18.60 -25.14 3.98
N SER A 445 -18.24 -25.56 5.19
CA SER A 445 -17.34 -26.66 5.47
C SER A 445 -17.95 -28.01 5.11
N GLN A 446 -17.06 -28.96 4.82
CA GLN A 446 -17.33 -30.31 4.34
C GLN A 446 -18.56 -30.98 4.96
N GLY A 447 -19.57 -31.19 4.11
CA GLY A 447 -20.82 -31.83 4.51
C GLY A 447 -21.94 -31.75 3.48
N ASN A 448 -21.62 -31.64 2.19
CA ASN A 448 -22.45 -31.86 0.99
C ASN A 448 -23.98 -31.65 1.12
N SER A 449 -24.41 -30.65 1.86
CA SER A 449 -25.83 -30.40 2.11
C SER A 449 -26.25 -29.29 1.17
N ALA A 450 -26.80 -29.68 0.02
CA ALA A 450 -27.44 -28.80 -0.95
C ALA A 450 -28.48 -27.82 -0.35
N ALA A 451 -28.85 -28.00 0.92
CA ALA A 451 -29.76 -27.14 1.68
C ALA A 451 -29.25 -25.71 1.92
N ASN A 452 -27.93 -25.48 2.05
CA ASN A 452 -27.39 -24.14 2.36
C ASN A 452 -27.10 -23.28 1.11
N VAL A 453 -27.01 -23.89 -0.08
CA VAL A 453 -26.76 -23.20 -1.36
C VAL A 453 -27.91 -22.25 -1.72
N SER A 454 -29.14 -22.59 -1.34
CA SER A 454 -30.34 -21.76 -1.55
C SER A 454 -30.74 -20.90 -0.33
N SER A 455 -29.95 -20.91 0.75
CA SER A 455 -30.27 -20.11 1.94
C SER A 455 -30.07 -18.61 1.64
N ALA A 456 -30.95 -17.77 2.21
CA ALA A 456 -30.74 -16.32 2.24
C ALA A 456 -29.50 -15.93 3.08
N ASP A 457 -29.01 -16.87 3.89
CA ASP A 457 -27.83 -16.71 4.75
C ASP A 457 -26.51 -17.05 4.03
N ASN A 458 -26.58 -17.49 2.77
CA ASN A 458 -25.41 -17.61 1.91
C ASN A 458 -25.08 -16.25 1.27
N LYS A 459 -24.40 -15.38 2.01
CA LYS A 459 -24.12 -14.01 1.64
C LYS A 459 -22.77 -13.54 2.17
N GLY A 460 -22.21 -12.51 1.53
CA GLY A 460 -21.20 -11.64 2.12
C GLY A 460 -21.90 -10.46 2.77
N ILE A 461 -21.52 -10.14 4.00
CA ILE A 461 -22.03 -9.02 4.77
C ILE A 461 -20.89 -8.04 5.03
N LEU A 462 -21.16 -6.76 4.81
CA LEU A 462 -20.35 -5.66 5.31
C LEU A 462 -21.00 -5.13 6.59
N TRP A 463 -20.21 -5.05 7.67
CA TRP A 463 -20.57 -4.46 8.94
C TRP A 463 -19.86 -3.12 9.11
N LEU A 464 -20.62 -2.04 9.10
CA LEU A 464 -20.11 -0.68 9.25
C LEU A 464 -20.04 -0.27 10.72
N ASN A 465 -18.91 0.28 11.12
CA ASN A 465 -18.56 0.72 12.46
C ASN A 465 -19.11 2.12 12.75
N GLY A 466 -20.20 2.19 13.51
CA GLY A 466 -20.82 3.43 13.97
C GLY A 466 -20.18 4.06 15.21
N GLY A 467 -19.00 3.59 15.61
CA GLY A 467 -18.26 4.02 16.79
C GLY A 467 -18.69 3.36 18.10
N THR A 468 -17.87 3.58 19.12
CA THR A 468 -17.92 2.88 20.42
C THR A 468 -18.96 3.48 21.37
N ASN A 469 -19.73 2.62 22.04
CA ASN A 469 -20.71 2.99 23.05
C ASN A 469 -20.10 3.04 24.47
N ALA A 470 -20.89 3.42 25.47
CA ALA A 470 -20.42 3.57 26.85
C ALA A 470 -19.94 2.27 27.53
N SER A 471 -20.22 1.10 26.95
CA SER A 471 -19.72 -0.20 27.42
C SER A 471 -18.41 -0.63 26.75
N GLY A 472 -17.83 0.19 25.86
CA GLY A 472 -16.62 -0.17 25.11
C GLY A 472 -16.89 -1.12 23.93
N GLN A 473 -18.16 -1.27 23.54
CA GLN A 473 -18.59 -2.09 22.40
C GLN A 473 -18.98 -1.21 21.22
N VAL A 474 -18.86 -1.71 20.00
CA VAL A 474 -19.11 -0.93 18.78
C VAL A 474 -20.60 -0.96 18.40
N ASN A 475 -21.11 0.16 17.87
CA ASN A 475 -22.44 0.22 17.27
C ASN A 475 -22.39 -0.19 15.80
N TRP A 476 -22.77 -1.43 15.50
CA TRP A 476 -22.72 -1.96 14.13
C TRP A 476 -23.99 -1.70 13.33
N THR A 477 -23.83 -1.39 12.05
CA THR A 477 -24.88 -1.53 11.03
C THR A 477 -24.40 -2.50 9.96
N SER A 478 -25.29 -3.10 9.17
CA SER A 478 -24.83 -4.03 8.13
C SER A 478 -25.65 -4.00 6.85
N GLU A 479 -24.99 -4.42 5.77
CA GLU A 479 -25.59 -4.61 4.47
C GLU A 479 -25.04 -5.86 3.78
N THR A 480 -25.82 -6.39 2.84
CA THR A 480 -25.39 -7.54 2.03
C THR A 480 -24.69 -7.03 0.78
N ILE A 481 -23.38 -7.30 0.67
CA ILE A 481 -22.54 -6.88 -0.45
C ILE A 481 -22.37 -7.97 -1.52
N LEU A 482 -22.61 -9.24 -1.15
CA LEU A 482 -22.50 -10.37 -2.07
C LEU A 482 -23.63 -11.37 -1.81
N ALA A 483 -24.52 -11.55 -2.77
CA ALA A 483 -25.51 -12.63 -2.72
C ALA A 483 -24.88 -13.95 -3.19
N GLN A 484 -25.29 -15.08 -2.58
CA GLN A 484 -24.83 -16.41 -2.98
C GLN A 484 -23.30 -16.58 -2.89
N ALA A 485 -22.71 -16.14 -1.78
CA ALA A 485 -21.26 -16.02 -1.62
C ALA A 485 -20.48 -17.29 -2.00
N ASN A 486 -20.91 -18.48 -1.58
CA ASN A 486 -20.20 -19.73 -1.89
C ASN A 486 -20.46 -20.31 -3.29
N ILE A 487 -21.26 -19.65 -4.14
CA ILE A 487 -21.73 -20.12 -5.45
C ILE A 487 -21.15 -19.23 -6.55
N ARG A 488 -20.48 -19.83 -7.55
CA ARG A 488 -20.30 -19.16 -8.85
C ARG A 488 -21.67 -18.83 -9.47
N PRO A 489 -21.90 -17.58 -9.94
CA PRO A 489 -23.11 -17.23 -10.69
C PRO A 489 -23.40 -18.22 -11.84
N GLY A 490 -24.56 -18.88 -11.82
CA GLY A 490 -25.02 -19.78 -12.88
C GLY A 490 -24.51 -21.24 -12.85
N ALA A 491 -23.81 -21.70 -11.81
CA ALA A 491 -23.31 -23.10 -11.72
C ALA A 491 -24.32 -24.13 -11.16
N ALA A 492 -24.19 -25.38 -11.61
CA ALA A 492 -25.16 -26.49 -11.42
C ALA A 492 -24.70 -27.65 -10.49
N SER A 493 -23.58 -27.53 -9.77
CA SER A 493 -22.97 -28.63 -8.98
C SER A 493 -23.18 -28.51 -7.45
N THR A 494 -22.82 -29.57 -6.71
CA THR A 494 -23.13 -29.80 -5.28
C THR A 494 -22.00 -29.48 -4.29
N TYR A 495 -20.77 -29.15 -4.71
CA TYR A 495 -19.63 -28.88 -3.80
C TYR A 495 -19.15 -27.43 -3.94
N ARG A 496 -19.47 -26.57 -2.97
CA ARG A 496 -19.39 -25.10 -3.13
C ARG A 496 -18.97 -24.42 -1.83
N PHE A 497 -17.77 -23.84 -1.77
CA PHE A 497 -17.28 -23.04 -0.65
C PHE A 497 -16.31 -21.95 -1.11
N VAL A 498 -16.17 -20.90 -0.29
CA VAL A 498 -15.21 -19.80 -0.47
C VAL A 498 -13.85 -20.31 -0.03
N SER A 499 -12.87 -20.30 -0.93
CA SER A 499 -11.49 -20.70 -0.64
C SER A 499 -10.67 -19.57 -0.05
N GLY A 500 -11.10 -18.33 -0.24
CA GLY A 500 -10.48 -17.16 0.36
C GLY A 500 -11.05 -15.86 -0.18
N ALA A 501 -10.61 -14.76 0.41
CA ALA A 501 -10.93 -13.42 -0.05
C ALA A 501 -9.80 -12.44 0.30
N GLN A 502 -9.75 -11.31 -0.40
CA GLN A 502 -8.76 -10.25 -0.19
C GLN A 502 -9.42 -8.89 -0.31
N VAL A 503 -9.01 -7.95 0.55
CA VAL A 503 -9.29 -6.51 0.36
C VAL A 503 -8.09 -5.86 -0.31
N VAL A 504 -8.32 -5.15 -1.40
CA VAL A 504 -7.27 -4.58 -2.25
C VAL A 504 -7.85 -3.47 -3.11
N ASP A 505 -7.15 -2.36 -3.24
CA ASP A 505 -7.50 -1.26 -4.13
C ASP A 505 -6.93 -1.56 -5.53
N LEU A 506 -7.72 -2.25 -6.37
CA LEU A 506 -7.23 -2.80 -7.64
C LEU A 506 -7.11 -1.76 -8.74
N ASP A 507 -7.84 -0.65 -8.64
CA ASP A 507 -7.87 0.43 -9.61
C ASP A 507 -7.20 1.72 -9.14
N TYR A 508 -6.58 1.68 -7.95
CA TYR A 508 -5.75 2.74 -7.37
C TYR A 508 -6.51 4.06 -7.17
N ASP A 509 -7.80 3.96 -6.85
CA ASP A 509 -8.65 5.11 -6.59
C ASP A 509 -8.76 5.46 -5.10
N GLY A 510 -8.04 4.75 -4.24
CA GLY A 510 -7.85 5.05 -2.83
C GLY A 510 -8.79 4.31 -1.89
N ASP A 511 -9.91 3.75 -2.38
CA ASP A 511 -10.72 2.82 -1.61
C ASP A 511 -10.38 1.35 -1.89
N GLN A 512 -10.45 0.54 -0.84
CA GLN A 512 -10.14 -0.88 -0.95
C GLN A 512 -11.38 -1.65 -1.42
N ASP A 513 -11.22 -2.43 -2.49
CA ASP A 513 -12.24 -3.33 -3.03
C ASP A 513 -12.22 -4.72 -2.40
N LEU A 514 -13.20 -5.55 -2.75
CA LEU A 514 -13.25 -6.95 -2.33
C LEU A 514 -13.11 -7.92 -3.52
N VAL A 515 -12.18 -8.88 -3.38
CA VAL A 515 -12.04 -10.03 -4.27
C VAL A 515 -12.36 -11.32 -3.52
N VAL A 516 -13.25 -12.15 -4.06
CA VAL A 516 -13.67 -13.43 -3.45
C VAL A 516 -13.35 -14.62 -4.34
N PHE A 517 -12.67 -15.62 -3.79
CA PHE A 517 -12.23 -16.84 -4.47
C PHE A 517 -13.04 -18.07 -4.05
N ARG A 518 -13.19 -19.04 -4.97
CA ARG A 518 -13.94 -20.27 -4.73
C ARG A 518 -13.16 -21.48 -5.23
N SER A 519 -13.22 -22.57 -4.47
CA SER A 519 -12.52 -23.82 -4.79
C SER A 519 -13.03 -24.50 -6.08
N GLU A 520 -14.31 -24.35 -6.42
CA GLU A 520 -14.88 -24.92 -7.66
C GLU A 520 -14.57 -24.03 -8.88
N ALA A 521 -13.77 -24.58 -9.81
CA ALA A 521 -13.37 -23.93 -11.07
C ALA A 521 -12.63 -22.58 -10.90
N GLY A 522 -12.18 -22.27 -9.67
CA GLY A 522 -11.37 -21.09 -9.41
C GLY A 522 -12.09 -19.77 -9.58
N ALA A 523 -13.42 -19.76 -9.47
CA ALA A 523 -14.23 -18.62 -9.83
C ALA A 523 -14.04 -17.43 -8.88
N THR A 524 -13.66 -16.29 -9.45
CA THR A 524 -13.48 -15.03 -8.73
C THR A 524 -14.73 -14.15 -8.83
N SER A 525 -14.97 -13.33 -7.81
CA SER A 525 -15.88 -12.19 -7.88
C SER A 525 -15.15 -10.95 -7.42
N TYR A 526 -15.27 -9.87 -8.18
CA TYR A 526 -14.81 -8.54 -7.83
C TYR A 526 -16.02 -7.70 -7.42
N ILE A 527 -15.91 -7.02 -6.29
CA ILE A 527 -16.92 -6.12 -5.74
C ILE A 527 -16.23 -4.78 -5.52
N GLU A 528 -16.49 -3.86 -6.44
CA GLU A 528 -16.09 -2.45 -6.41
C GLU A 528 -16.65 -1.78 -5.16
N ASN A 529 -15.78 -1.16 -4.37
CA ASN A 529 -16.15 -0.19 -3.38
C ASN A 529 -16.54 1.12 -4.07
N LYS A 530 -17.59 1.76 -3.56
CA LYS A 530 -18.16 2.99 -4.16
C LYS A 530 -18.16 4.14 -3.18
N SER A 531 -17.51 3.92 -2.04
CA SER A 531 -17.20 4.98 -1.10
C SER A 531 -16.25 5.95 -1.79
N VAL A 532 -16.23 7.21 -1.35
CA VAL A 532 -15.33 8.19 -1.97
C VAL A 532 -14.39 8.68 -0.89
N ILE A 533 -13.15 8.21 -0.93
CA ILE A 533 -12.06 8.79 -0.15
C ILE A 533 -11.76 10.17 -0.72
N GLN A 534 -11.75 11.19 0.14
CA GLN A 534 -11.44 12.55 -0.28
C GLN A 534 -9.94 12.77 -0.21
N ASP A 535 -9.38 13.52 -1.16
CA ASP A 535 -8.00 13.98 -1.05
C ASP A 535 -7.83 14.80 0.23
N GLY A 536 -6.69 14.63 0.87
CA GLY A 536 -6.38 15.23 2.16
C GLY A 536 -6.96 14.50 3.37
N THR A 537 -7.50 13.29 3.19
CA THR A 537 -8.10 12.49 4.30
C THR A 537 -7.45 11.13 4.53
N SER A 538 -6.43 10.77 3.75
CA SER A 538 -5.76 9.48 3.82
C SER A 538 -4.25 9.60 4.03
N ILE A 539 -3.70 8.63 4.76
CA ILE A 539 -2.28 8.32 4.81
C ILE A 539 -2.14 6.82 4.57
N ILE A 540 -1.47 6.44 3.49
CA ILE A 540 -1.10 5.05 3.20
C ILE A 540 0.39 4.91 3.54
N LEU A 541 0.74 3.91 4.35
CA LEU A 541 2.14 3.63 4.70
C LEU A 541 2.57 2.30 4.12
N ASN A 542 3.70 2.30 3.42
CA ASN A 542 4.43 1.10 3.00
C ASN A 542 5.67 0.96 3.88
N ILE A 543 5.61 0.05 4.86
CA ILE A 543 6.68 -0.10 5.85
C ILE A 543 7.59 -1.26 5.47
N ARG A 544 8.89 -0.98 5.43
CA ARG A 544 9.97 -1.92 5.12
C ARG A 544 11.05 -1.86 6.18
N ASP A 545 11.82 -2.92 6.30
CA ASP A 545 13.00 -2.87 7.15
C ASP A 545 14.12 -2.00 6.55
N LYS A 546 15.23 -1.84 7.28
CA LYS A 546 16.41 -1.06 6.86
C LYS A 546 17.05 -1.50 5.54
N ASN A 547 16.71 -2.67 4.99
CA ASN A 547 17.23 -3.18 3.73
C ASN A 547 16.20 -3.08 2.59
N GLY A 548 15.01 -2.52 2.85
CA GLY A 548 13.89 -2.46 1.91
C GLY A 548 13.05 -3.75 1.88
N ILE A 549 13.25 -4.69 2.81
CA ILE A 549 12.56 -5.98 2.83
C ILE A 549 11.28 -5.92 3.64
N ASN A 550 10.26 -6.64 3.18
CA ASN A 550 9.00 -6.81 3.91
C ASN A 550 9.14 -7.89 4.99
N ALA A 551 9.48 -7.47 6.22
CA ALA A 551 9.86 -8.39 7.32
C ALA A 551 8.94 -8.36 8.55
N TYR A 552 8.02 -7.39 8.65
CA TYR A 552 7.15 -7.23 9.83
C TYR A 552 5.83 -7.94 9.62
N TYR A 553 5.47 -8.89 10.48
CA TYR A 553 4.22 -9.67 10.35
C TYR A 553 3.52 -9.77 11.70
N GLY A 554 2.32 -9.20 11.78
CA GLY A 554 1.52 -9.20 13.00
C GLY A 554 1.86 -8.09 14.00
N ASN A 555 2.82 -7.22 13.67
CA ASN A 555 3.24 -6.08 14.49
C ASN A 555 2.17 -4.96 14.51
N THR A 556 2.06 -4.27 15.64
CA THR A 556 1.20 -3.08 15.77
C THR A 556 1.86 -1.85 15.13
N VAL A 557 1.11 -1.19 14.25
CA VAL A 557 1.42 0.13 13.69
C VAL A 557 0.43 1.15 14.24
N ALA A 558 0.93 2.27 14.75
CA ALA A 558 0.13 3.36 15.29
C ALA A 558 0.38 4.67 14.53
N LEU A 559 -0.68 5.43 14.29
CA LEU A 559 -0.61 6.81 13.79
C LEU A 559 -0.94 7.77 14.93
N ILE A 560 -0.16 8.85 15.06
CA ILE A 560 -0.23 9.80 16.16
C ILE A 560 -0.44 11.22 15.61
N ASP A 561 -1.42 11.95 16.14
CA ASP A 561 -1.56 13.39 15.90
C ASP A 561 -0.48 14.14 16.69
N GLU A 562 0.48 14.75 15.99
CA GLU A 562 1.64 15.40 16.62
C GLU A 562 1.26 16.59 17.51
N ALA A 563 0.14 17.26 17.21
CA ALA A 563 -0.29 18.42 17.99
C ALA A 563 -0.84 18.01 19.36
N THR A 564 -1.43 16.82 19.46
CA THR A 564 -2.05 16.32 20.70
C THR A 564 -1.23 15.24 21.40
N GLY A 565 -0.35 14.56 20.66
CA GLY A 565 0.37 13.36 21.10
C GLY A 565 -0.53 12.14 21.27
N GLN A 566 -1.77 12.18 20.77
CA GLN A 566 -2.74 11.08 20.89
C GLN A 566 -2.64 10.14 19.69
N VAL A 567 -2.73 8.84 19.96
CA VAL A 567 -2.92 7.83 18.92
C VAL A 567 -4.31 8.03 18.31
N VAL A 568 -4.35 8.17 16.99
CA VAL A 568 -5.60 8.36 16.23
C VAL A 568 -6.15 7.04 15.70
N ALA A 569 -5.27 6.08 15.41
CA ALA A 569 -5.62 4.75 14.92
C ALA A 569 -4.46 3.77 15.15
N THR A 570 -4.80 2.49 15.29
CA THR A 570 -3.84 1.39 15.30
C THR A 570 -4.27 0.31 14.31
N GLN A 571 -3.30 -0.34 13.67
CA GLN A 571 -3.49 -1.40 12.70
C GLN A 571 -2.42 -2.48 12.86
N ILE A 572 -2.68 -3.65 12.30
CA ILE A 572 -1.74 -4.76 12.21
C ILE A 572 -1.14 -4.82 10.81
N ILE A 573 0.18 -4.80 10.70
CA ILE A 573 0.87 -4.92 9.40
C ILE A 573 0.98 -6.38 8.98
N ASN A 574 0.78 -6.65 7.68
CA ASN A 574 0.85 -8.00 7.10
C ASN A 574 0.03 -9.04 7.88
N ALA A 575 -1.22 -8.72 8.18
CA ALA A 575 -2.10 -9.56 8.97
C ALA A 575 -2.17 -11.01 8.45
N GLN A 576 -1.94 -11.98 9.34
CA GLN A 576 -2.00 -13.41 9.05
C GLN A 576 -3.22 -14.00 9.75
N SER A 577 -4.27 -14.33 9.02
CA SER A 577 -5.51 -14.89 9.60
C SER A 577 -5.48 -16.41 9.76
N GLY A 578 -4.37 -17.05 9.35
CA GLY A 578 -4.13 -18.49 9.38
C GLY A 578 -4.74 -19.25 8.21
N VAL A 579 -5.98 -18.91 7.89
CA VAL A 579 -6.80 -19.56 6.87
C VAL A 579 -7.54 -18.53 6.02
N ASN A 580 -7.70 -18.83 4.72
CA ASN A 580 -8.51 -18.11 3.72
C ASN A 580 -8.05 -16.69 3.36
N THR A 581 -7.26 -16.01 4.19
CA THR A 581 -6.86 -14.61 3.97
C THR A 581 -5.54 -14.30 4.66
N GLN A 582 -4.47 -14.18 3.86
CA GLN A 582 -3.16 -13.69 4.29
C GLN A 582 -2.79 -12.40 3.54
N ASN A 583 -2.27 -11.40 4.25
CA ASN A 583 -1.75 -10.18 3.66
C ASN A 583 -0.23 -10.09 3.90
N SER A 584 0.53 -9.80 2.85
CA SER A 584 1.98 -9.61 2.89
C SER A 584 2.42 -8.40 2.05
N THR A 585 1.62 -7.34 2.05
CA THR A 585 1.84 -6.14 1.22
C THR A 585 2.84 -5.15 1.83
N GLY A 586 2.93 -5.12 3.16
CA GLY A 586 3.58 -4.10 3.97
C GLY A 586 2.79 -2.80 4.06
N LEU A 587 1.52 -2.80 3.61
CA LEU A 587 0.66 -1.62 3.61
C LEU A 587 -0.26 -1.57 4.83
N VAL A 588 -0.46 -0.35 5.34
CA VAL A 588 -1.54 0.02 6.27
C VAL A 588 -2.20 1.32 5.80
N TYR A 589 -3.52 1.45 6.02
CA TYR A 589 -4.36 2.48 5.40
C TYR A 589 -5.09 3.30 6.47
N PHE A 590 -4.69 4.54 6.70
CA PHE A 590 -5.37 5.43 7.65
C PHE A 590 -6.26 6.42 6.93
N TYR A 591 -7.56 6.42 7.22
CA TYR A 591 -8.55 7.33 6.63
C TYR A 591 -9.18 8.26 7.67
N GLY A 592 -10.08 9.14 7.22
CA GLY A 592 -10.80 10.09 8.08
C GLY A 592 -9.90 11.17 8.71
N LEU A 593 -8.73 11.42 8.12
CA LEU A 593 -7.73 12.34 8.66
C LEU A 593 -7.99 13.80 8.26
N ASP A 594 -7.31 14.71 8.94
CA ASP A 594 -7.34 16.16 8.70
C ASP A 594 -6.03 16.62 8.05
N ALA A 595 -6.09 17.09 6.80
CA ALA A 595 -4.96 17.62 6.03
C ALA A 595 -4.19 18.78 6.71
N SER A 596 -4.85 19.54 7.59
CA SER A 596 -4.19 20.65 8.29
C SER A 596 -3.23 20.19 9.39
N LYS A 597 -3.35 18.93 9.84
CA LYS A 597 -2.52 18.35 10.90
C LYS A 597 -1.26 17.69 10.36
N SER A 598 -0.33 17.43 11.26
CA SER A 598 0.84 16.59 11.00
C SER A 598 0.76 15.34 11.86
N TYR A 599 1.22 14.22 11.32
CA TYR A 599 1.16 12.93 11.97
C TYR A 599 2.54 12.29 12.05
N SER A 600 2.71 11.46 13.08
CA SER A 600 3.86 10.57 13.24
C SER A 600 3.39 9.13 13.21
N ALA A 601 4.13 8.26 12.52
CA ALA A 601 3.92 6.82 12.53
C ALA A 601 4.87 6.13 13.52
N VAL A 602 4.43 5.03 14.12
CA VAL A 602 5.23 4.14 14.97
C VAL A 602 4.90 2.68 14.67
N ILE A 603 5.91 1.82 14.65
CA ILE A 603 5.77 0.35 14.65
C ILE A 603 6.43 -0.23 15.90
N LEU A 604 5.73 -1.15 16.58
CA LEU A 604 6.26 -1.90 17.72
C LEU A 604 6.87 -3.22 17.24
N SER A 605 8.13 -3.50 17.59
CA SER A 605 8.89 -4.60 16.97
C SER A 605 10.00 -5.16 17.86
N ASN A 606 9.74 -6.31 18.49
CA ASN A 606 10.69 -7.19 19.19
C ASN A 606 11.69 -6.42 20.10
N GLY A 607 11.19 -5.43 20.86
CA GLY A 607 12.00 -4.58 21.74
C GLY A 607 12.95 -3.61 21.02
N ASN A 608 12.71 -3.34 19.73
CA ASN A 608 13.40 -2.38 18.88
C ASN A 608 12.36 -1.53 18.14
N ASP A 609 11.57 -0.75 18.86
CA ASP A 609 10.47 0.00 18.24
C ASP A 609 11.01 1.13 17.34
N TYR A 610 10.26 1.48 16.30
CA TYR A 610 10.64 2.51 15.31
C TYR A 610 9.53 3.55 15.14
N GLY A 611 9.89 4.81 14.92
CA GLY A 611 8.91 5.81 14.47
C GLY A 611 9.30 7.28 14.66
N GLY A 612 8.36 8.18 14.38
CA GLY A 612 8.59 9.63 14.32
C GLY A 612 8.79 10.31 15.68
N ILE A 613 8.43 9.64 16.77
CA ILE A 613 8.42 10.17 18.13
C ILE A 613 9.11 9.23 19.11
N SER A 614 9.54 9.74 20.26
CA SER A 614 10.35 9.00 21.24
C SER A 614 9.55 8.14 22.22
N SER A 615 8.23 8.28 22.27
CA SER A 615 7.36 7.47 23.11
C SER A 615 5.92 7.53 22.62
N ILE A 616 5.18 6.42 22.78
CA ILE A 616 3.73 6.38 22.53
C ILE A 616 2.98 5.91 23.77
N THR A 617 1.69 6.29 23.85
CA THR A 617 0.77 5.76 24.87
C THR A 617 -0.38 5.05 24.17
N LEU A 618 -0.50 3.75 24.42
CA LEU A 618 -1.59 2.90 23.92
C LEU A 618 -2.40 2.43 25.13
N GLY A 619 -3.66 2.88 25.23
CA GLY A 619 -4.48 2.77 26.44
C GLY A 619 -3.74 3.16 27.71
N SER A 620 -3.33 2.18 28.52
CA SER A 620 -2.60 2.40 29.79
C SER A 620 -1.10 2.14 29.72
N SER A 621 -0.62 1.57 28.61
CA SER A 621 0.80 1.27 28.37
C SER A 621 1.52 2.48 27.78
N VAL A 622 2.77 2.70 28.21
CA VAL A 622 3.67 3.70 27.63
C VAL A 622 4.88 2.95 27.08
N ASN A 623 5.06 3.00 25.77
CA ASN A 623 6.20 2.38 25.08
C ASN A 623 7.24 3.45 24.75
N THR A 624 8.51 3.12 24.98
CA THR A 624 9.63 3.95 24.53
C THR A 624 9.95 3.54 23.10
N ILE A 625 10.26 4.50 22.24
CA ILE A 625 10.67 4.20 20.87
C ILE A 625 12.19 4.29 20.81
N GLU A 626 12.84 3.13 20.68
CA GLU A 626 14.30 3.04 20.68
C GLU A 626 14.91 3.72 19.44
N ASN A 627 14.23 3.59 18.30
CA ASN A 627 14.73 4.04 17.01
C ASN A 627 13.84 5.17 16.44
N VAL A 628 14.05 6.38 16.96
CA VAL A 628 13.35 7.57 16.42
C VAL A 628 13.88 7.89 15.03
N ASN A 629 12.98 8.05 14.06
CA ASN A 629 13.29 8.34 12.66
C ASN A 629 12.49 9.56 12.16
N GLU A 630 13.18 10.62 11.76
CA GLU A 630 12.56 11.91 11.37
C GLU A 630 11.72 11.82 10.08
N THR A 631 11.88 10.75 9.28
CA THR A 631 11.05 10.50 8.09
C THR A 631 9.67 9.96 8.43
N TRP A 632 9.51 9.39 9.63
CA TRP A 632 8.23 8.88 10.14
C TRP A 632 7.42 9.98 10.86
N ALA A 633 7.90 11.22 10.85
CA ALA A 633 7.26 12.39 11.44
C ALA A 633 6.96 13.46 10.37
N GLY A 634 6.00 14.32 10.68
CA GLY A 634 5.54 15.38 9.79
C GLY A 634 4.73 14.88 8.60
N LEU A 635 4.19 13.66 8.67
CA LEU A 635 3.36 13.06 7.63
C LEU A 635 2.07 13.84 7.48
N LYS A 636 1.59 13.99 6.24
CA LYS A 636 0.38 14.75 5.91
C LYS A 636 -0.66 13.81 5.32
N ALA A 637 -1.93 14.06 5.64
CA ALA A 637 -2.99 13.49 4.85
C ALA A 637 -3.02 14.21 3.50
N VAL A 638 -2.87 13.45 2.43
CA VAL A 638 -2.62 13.92 1.06
C VAL A 638 -3.61 13.25 0.11
N GLU A 639 -3.35 13.27 -1.19
CA GLU A 639 -4.17 12.62 -2.22
C GLU A 639 -4.43 11.14 -1.87
N LYS A 640 -5.63 10.66 -2.23
CA LYS A 640 -6.09 9.31 -1.87
C LYS A 640 -5.27 8.16 -2.48
N ASN A 641 -4.50 8.48 -3.52
CA ASN A 641 -3.64 7.57 -4.26
C ASN A 641 -2.15 7.89 -4.03
N HIS A 642 -1.79 8.25 -2.80
CA HIS A 642 -0.41 8.51 -2.38
C HIS A 642 0.00 7.59 -1.21
N ALA A 643 1.16 6.96 -1.32
CA ALA A 643 1.78 6.18 -0.24
C ALA A 643 3.14 6.75 0.23
N TYR A 644 3.40 6.62 1.53
CA TYR A 644 4.72 6.92 2.11
C TYR A 644 5.51 5.62 2.27
N VAL A 645 6.67 5.54 1.64
CA VAL A 645 7.58 4.40 1.78
C VAL A 645 8.55 4.65 2.92
N LEU A 646 8.29 3.97 4.04
CA LEU A 646 9.01 4.13 5.30
C LEU A 646 9.95 2.95 5.54
N THR A 647 11.25 3.23 5.65
CA THR A 647 12.25 2.25 6.05
C THR A 647 12.62 2.42 7.53
N THR A 648 13.04 1.34 8.18
CA THR A 648 13.52 1.40 9.58
C THR A 648 14.97 1.87 9.72
N GLU A 649 15.58 2.41 8.66
CA GLU A 649 16.87 3.09 8.71
C GLU A 649 16.75 4.60 8.94
N ASN A 650 17.68 5.16 9.69
CA ASN A 650 17.74 6.60 9.99
C ASN A 650 19.07 7.22 9.51
N GLY A 651 18.93 8.28 8.71
CA GLY A 651 19.95 9.31 8.53
C GLY A 651 21.27 8.79 7.96
N THR A 652 22.39 9.18 8.59
CA THR A 652 23.75 8.88 8.13
C THR A 652 24.24 7.46 8.46
N ALA A 653 23.46 6.68 9.21
CA ALA A 653 23.82 5.34 9.70
C ALA A 653 23.31 4.22 8.78
N ALA A 654 23.36 4.42 7.47
CA ALA A 654 22.59 3.60 6.54
C ALA A 654 23.21 2.22 6.25
N SER A 655 22.31 1.24 6.13
CA SER A 655 22.62 -0.03 5.48
C SER A 655 22.66 0.18 3.97
N SER A 656 23.07 -0.82 3.20
CA SER A 656 22.70 -0.86 1.79
C SER A 656 21.37 -1.59 1.68
N THR A 657 20.53 -1.26 0.70
CA THR A 657 19.40 -2.14 0.35
C THR A 657 19.91 -3.58 0.19
N ALA A 658 19.05 -4.56 0.46
CA ALA A 658 19.37 -5.95 0.19
C ALA A 658 19.98 -6.07 -1.23
N THR A 659 21.07 -6.82 -1.36
CA THR A 659 21.67 -7.04 -2.68
C THR A 659 20.63 -7.69 -3.57
N ALA A 660 20.15 -6.93 -4.56
CA ALA A 660 19.12 -7.33 -5.49
C ALA A 660 19.27 -8.76 -6.00
N ALA A 661 18.14 -9.45 -6.17
CA ALA A 661 18.06 -10.52 -7.14
C ALA A 661 18.70 -10.07 -8.46
N THR A 662 19.51 -10.92 -9.09
CA THR A 662 20.25 -10.56 -10.32
C THR A 662 19.36 -10.51 -11.56
N ASP A 663 18.12 -10.05 -11.44
CA ASP A 663 17.09 -10.09 -12.50
C ASP A 663 17.38 -9.13 -13.67
N GLY A 664 18.32 -8.20 -13.49
CA GLY A 664 18.75 -7.26 -14.52
C GLY A 664 17.73 -6.17 -14.84
N THR A 665 16.63 -6.09 -14.07
CA THR A 665 15.58 -5.07 -14.20
C THR A 665 15.73 -3.91 -13.22
N ASN A 666 16.67 -4.01 -12.26
CA ASN A 666 16.92 -3.01 -11.20
C ASN A 666 15.66 -2.69 -10.37
N THR A 667 14.71 -3.61 -10.26
CA THR A 667 13.43 -3.41 -9.56
C THR A 667 13.51 -3.70 -8.06
N VAL A 668 14.55 -4.42 -7.62
CA VAL A 668 14.74 -4.85 -6.23
C VAL A 668 15.54 -3.82 -5.44
N GLY A 669 14.94 -3.31 -4.36
CA GLY A 669 15.47 -2.24 -3.52
C GLY A 669 14.41 -1.71 -2.55
N ILE A 670 14.40 -0.40 -2.32
CA ILE A 670 13.27 0.28 -1.69
C ILE A 670 12.22 0.47 -2.79
N LEU A 671 11.21 -0.39 -2.76
CA LEU A 671 10.14 -0.46 -3.74
C LEU A 671 8.89 0.31 -3.25
N GLY A 672 8.41 1.21 -4.09
CA GLY A 672 7.10 1.86 -4.01
C GLY A 672 5.94 0.90 -4.30
N THR A 673 4.89 1.42 -4.90
CA THR A 673 3.59 0.78 -5.05
C THR A 673 3.02 1.09 -6.44
N GLY A 674 1.72 0.94 -6.63
CA GLY A 674 1.03 1.49 -7.80
C GLY A 674 0.37 2.85 -7.51
N TYR A 675 0.63 3.41 -6.33
CA TYR A 675 0.26 4.78 -5.94
C TYR A 675 1.42 5.72 -6.23
N ASN A 676 1.18 7.02 -6.19
CA ASN A 676 2.29 7.97 -6.12
C ASN A 676 3.01 7.81 -4.78
N ASP A 677 4.33 7.67 -4.81
CA ASP A 677 5.10 7.34 -3.62
C ASP A 677 6.04 8.47 -3.17
N THR A 678 6.10 8.71 -1.86
CA THR A 678 7.23 9.44 -1.26
C THR A 678 8.20 8.43 -0.64
N LEU A 679 9.39 8.32 -1.22
CA LEU A 679 10.49 7.50 -0.75
C LEU A 679 11.53 8.37 -0.04
N TYR A 680 11.95 8.00 1.17
CA TYR A 680 12.93 8.80 1.90
C TYR A 680 14.36 8.31 1.70
N ALA A 681 15.23 9.22 1.27
CA ALA A 681 16.62 8.91 1.05
C ALA A 681 17.43 8.85 2.34
N THR A 682 18.22 7.81 2.48
CA THR A 682 19.28 7.71 3.49
C THR A 682 20.66 7.63 2.82
N ALA A 683 21.73 7.68 3.62
CA ALA A 683 23.09 7.44 3.12
C ALA A 683 23.24 6.00 2.58
N GLY A 684 24.44 5.54 2.20
CA GLY A 684 24.64 4.13 1.81
C GLY A 684 24.48 3.88 0.30
N THR A 685 24.03 2.68 -0.09
CA THR A 685 23.84 2.30 -1.50
C THR A 685 22.48 1.69 -1.69
N HIS A 686 21.64 2.36 -2.48
CA HIS A 686 20.22 2.07 -2.58
C HIS A 686 19.74 2.06 -4.02
N VAL A 687 18.71 1.26 -4.26
CA VAL A 687 17.85 1.36 -5.43
C VAL A 687 16.52 1.91 -4.93
N TYR A 688 16.08 3.04 -5.49
CA TYR A 688 14.75 3.60 -5.27
C TYR A 688 13.94 3.33 -6.52
N ASN A 689 12.87 2.56 -6.37
CA ASN A 689 11.97 2.20 -7.45
C ASN A 689 10.58 2.74 -7.09
N GLY A 690 10.13 3.80 -7.78
CA GLY A 690 8.80 4.38 -7.55
C GLY A 690 7.67 3.44 -8.00
N ALA A 691 8.00 2.56 -8.95
CA ALA A 691 7.05 1.65 -9.59
C ALA A 691 6.04 2.37 -10.47
N GLY A 692 4.76 2.40 -10.09
CA GLY A 692 3.68 3.00 -10.89
C GLY A 692 2.82 3.92 -10.03
N GLY A 693 1.87 4.60 -10.64
CA GLY A 693 1.23 5.74 -9.99
C GLY A 693 0.27 6.46 -10.93
N SER A 694 -0.29 7.57 -10.47
CA SER A 694 -1.32 8.32 -11.19
C SER A 694 -0.95 9.78 -11.40
N GLU A 695 -1.21 10.28 -12.61
CA GLU A 695 -1.14 11.70 -12.93
C GLU A 695 -2.53 12.28 -13.20
N LEU A 696 -2.72 13.56 -12.91
CA LEU A 696 -3.95 14.28 -13.20
C LEU A 696 -3.94 14.78 -14.65
N VAL A 697 -4.75 14.17 -15.52
CA VAL A 697 -4.88 14.56 -16.92
C VAL A 697 -6.29 15.10 -17.16
N SER A 698 -6.39 16.38 -17.55
CA SER A 698 -7.67 17.08 -17.77
C SER A 698 -8.67 16.97 -16.59
N GLY A 699 -8.15 16.88 -15.35
CA GLY A 699 -8.98 16.74 -14.15
C GLY A 699 -9.40 15.30 -13.82
N VAL A 700 -8.82 14.29 -14.48
CA VAL A 700 -9.07 12.87 -14.21
C VAL A 700 -7.74 12.16 -13.92
N ASN A 701 -7.71 11.35 -12.85
CA ASN A 701 -6.54 10.53 -12.53
C ASN A 701 -6.34 9.46 -13.62
N THR A 702 -5.12 9.41 -14.15
CA THR A 702 -4.67 8.46 -15.16
C THR A 702 -3.49 7.69 -14.58
N TRP A 703 -3.75 6.43 -14.22
CA TRP A 703 -2.77 5.48 -13.72
C TRP A 703 -1.83 4.93 -14.82
N SER A 704 -0.57 4.65 -14.47
CA SER A 704 0.46 4.02 -15.30
C SER A 704 1.31 3.05 -14.45
N ASP A 705 1.83 1.98 -15.04
CA ASP A 705 2.69 1.01 -14.34
C ASP A 705 4.15 1.46 -14.19
N THR A 706 4.52 2.57 -14.85
CA THR A 706 5.86 3.16 -14.80
C THR A 706 5.86 4.68 -14.74
N GLY A 707 4.74 5.29 -14.34
CA GLY A 707 4.61 6.74 -14.23
C GLY A 707 3.73 7.10 -13.06
N GLY A 708 3.38 8.38 -12.92
CA GLY A 708 2.81 8.90 -11.68
C GLY A 708 3.72 10.00 -11.14
N MET A 709 3.69 10.20 -9.83
CA MET A 709 4.58 11.15 -9.15
C MET A 709 5.28 10.47 -7.99
N ASP A 710 6.39 9.80 -8.28
CA ASP A 710 7.23 9.16 -7.27
C ASP A 710 8.42 10.05 -6.91
N ILE A 711 8.52 10.44 -5.64
CA ILE A 711 9.48 11.42 -5.14
C ILE A 711 10.51 10.74 -4.23
N VAL A 712 11.81 10.93 -4.53
CA VAL A 712 12.87 10.63 -3.57
C VAL A 712 13.21 11.88 -2.75
N ASP A 713 12.99 11.81 -1.45
CA ASP A 713 13.12 12.92 -0.50
C ASP A 713 14.44 12.86 0.29
N TYR A 714 15.33 13.83 0.06
CA TYR A 714 16.61 14.01 0.74
C TYR A 714 16.56 14.85 2.03
N LYS A 715 15.42 14.94 2.72
CA LYS A 715 15.28 15.74 3.97
C LYS A 715 16.31 15.36 5.04
N LEU A 716 16.74 14.09 5.06
CA LEU A 716 17.73 13.59 6.01
C LEU A 716 19.18 13.99 5.67
N ALA A 717 19.44 14.55 4.49
CA ALA A 717 20.77 15.00 4.10
C ALA A 717 21.25 16.23 4.90
N GLY A 718 20.33 16.97 5.53
CA GLY A 718 20.65 18.16 6.31
C GLY A 718 21.41 19.18 5.45
N SER A 719 22.66 19.49 5.84
CA SER A 719 23.51 20.44 5.12
C SER A 719 24.43 19.81 4.06
N THR A 720 24.11 18.59 3.59
CA THR A 720 24.85 17.94 2.49
C THR A 720 24.17 18.28 1.18
N ALA A 721 24.87 19.00 0.30
CA ALA A 721 24.44 19.28 -1.06
C ALA A 721 24.21 17.98 -1.86
N ILE A 722 23.11 17.95 -2.58
CA ILE A 722 22.65 16.84 -3.40
C ILE A 722 22.96 17.12 -4.87
N THR A 723 23.41 16.09 -5.57
CA THR A 723 23.58 16.13 -7.02
C THR A 723 22.92 14.91 -7.61
N VAL A 724 21.78 15.08 -8.29
CA VAL A 724 21.05 13.99 -8.94
C VAL A 724 20.87 14.32 -10.41
N ASP A 725 21.12 13.32 -11.25
CA ASP A 725 20.86 13.37 -12.68
C ASP A 725 19.93 12.20 -13.04
N LEU A 726 18.64 12.49 -13.25
CA LEU A 726 17.63 11.47 -13.54
C LEU A 726 17.83 10.83 -14.92
N SER A 727 18.63 11.44 -15.80
CA SER A 727 19.00 10.82 -17.09
C SER A 727 19.96 9.63 -16.91
N ILE A 728 20.61 9.51 -15.74
CA ILE A 728 21.50 8.40 -15.41
C ILE A 728 20.69 7.25 -14.76
N THR A 729 20.43 6.21 -15.54
CA THR A 729 19.69 5.00 -15.11
C THR A 729 20.54 3.96 -14.37
N THR A 730 21.78 4.30 -14.03
CA THR A 730 22.72 3.44 -13.28
C THR A 730 23.09 4.08 -11.96
N ALA A 731 23.64 3.30 -11.04
CA ALA A 731 24.13 3.82 -9.75
C ALA A 731 24.99 5.08 -9.90
N GLN A 732 24.60 6.16 -9.20
CA GLN A 732 25.24 7.47 -9.20
C GLN A 732 25.48 7.94 -7.76
N ASN A 733 26.57 8.69 -7.54
CA ASN A 733 26.83 9.30 -6.24
C ASN A 733 26.04 10.60 -6.13
N THR A 734 25.17 10.68 -5.13
CA THR A 734 24.25 11.82 -4.96
C THR A 734 24.79 12.90 -4.04
N GLY A 735 25.98 12.71 -3.45
CA GLY A 735 26.47 13.51 -2.33
C GLY A 735 26.01 12.96 -0.97
N PHE A 736 24.88 12.27 -0.92
CA PHE A 736 24.32 11.60 0.26
C PHE A 736 24.17 10.09 0.04
N GLY A 737 25.25 9.44 -0.40
CA GLY A 737 25.26 8.01 -0.72
C GLY A 737 25.33 7.76 -2.23
N THR A 738 25.05 6.51 -2.61
CA THR A 738 24.94 6.07 -4.00
C THR A 738 23.52 5.59 -4.25
N ALA A 739 22.86 6.10 -5.29
CA ALA A 739 21.48 5.76 -5.61
C ALA A 739 21.37 5.27 -7.07
N THR A 740 20.46 4.33 -7.31
CA THR A 740 19.90 4.06 -8.64
C THR A 740 18.43 4.43 -8.58
N PHE A 741 17.96 5.24 -9.53
CA PHE A 741 16.57 5.66 -9.63
C PHE A 741 15.90 4.89 -10.76
N VAL A 742 14.73 4.32 -10.48
CA VAL A 742 13.89 3.56 -11.42
C VAL A 742 12.47 4.06 -11.25
N ASN A 743 11.83 4.52 -12.34
CA ASN A 743 10.49 5.13 -12.32
C ASN A 743 10.38 6.17 -11.19
N ILE A 744 11.25 7.18 -11.24
CA ILE A 744 11.25 8.29 -10.29
C ILE A 744 11.08 9.56 -11.10
N GLU A 745 10.01 10.28 -10.82
CA GLU A 745 9.67 11.53 -11.47
C GLU A 745 10.10 12.73 -10.62
N GLY A 746 10.27 12.55 -9.31
CA GLY A 746 10.49 13.63 -8.37
C GLY A 746 11.75 13.54 -7.51
N ILE A 747 12.41 14.67 -7.26
CA ILE A 747 13.46 14.79 -6.23
C ILE A 747 13.18 16.00 -5.33
N ALA A 748 13.17 15.77 -4.01
CA ALA A 748 13.17 16.83 -3.02
C ALA A 748 14.55 16.92 -2.33
N GLY A 749 15.14 18.10 -2.35
CA GLY A 749 16.53 18.36 -1.98
C GLY A 749 16.83 18.45 -0.48
N SER A 750 17.98 19.02 -0.16
CA SER A 750 18.51 19.25 1.18
C SER A 750 18.29 20.69 1.63
N SER A 751 18.95 21.13 2.70
CA SER A 751 18.98 22.56 3.07
C SER A 751 20.22 23.28 2.51
N SER A 752 20.86 22.74 1.48
CA SER A 752 22.09 23.24 0.87
C SER A 752 21.90 23.47 -0.62
N ASN A 753 22.91 24.07 -1.27
CA ASN A 753 22.89 24.30 -2.71
C ASN A 753 22.95 22.98 -3.48
N ASP A 754 21.81 22.55 -3.98
CA ASP A 754 21.65 21.31 -4.71
C ASP A 754 21.78 21.50 -6.23
N THR A 755 21.94 20.40 -6.95
CA THR A 755 21.99 20.39 -8.41
C THR A 755 21.19 19.22 -8.96
N PHE A 756 20.15 19.51 -9.72
CA PHE A 756 19.27 18.51 -10.32
C PHE A 756 19.34 18.59 -11.84
N THR A 757 19.29 17.43 -12.49
CA THR A 757 19.18 17.31 -13.95
C THR A 757 18.02 16.38 -14.27
N ASP A 758 17.16 16.83 -15.16
CA ASP A 758 15.97 16.14 -15.67
C ASP A 758 16.30 14.87 -16.47
N ASN A 759 15.27 14.11 -16.81
CA ASN A 759 15.30 13.08 -17.84
C ASN A 759 14.33 13.47 -18.98
N ALA A 760 13.84 12.51 -19.77
CA ALA A 760 12.93 12.81 -20.88
C ALA A 760 11.43 12.78 -20.49
N GLY A 761 11.13 12.38 -19.25
CA GLY A 761 9.78 12.37 -18.68
C GLY A 761 9.52 13.66 -17.89
N ASN A 762 8.27 13.87 -17.47
CA ASN A 762 7.90 15.03 -16.67
C ASN A 762 8.51 14.88 -15.27
N ASN A 763 9.38 15.81 -14.86
CA ASN A 763 10.01 15.74 -13.55
C ASN A 763 9.51 16.82 -12.59
N GLN A 764 9.54 16.53 -11.30
CA GLN A 764 9.26 17.50 -10.23
C GLN A 764 10.50 17.70 -9.36
N PHE A 765 10.89 18.95 -9.14
CA PHE A 765 12.02 19.27 -8.28
C PHE A 765 11.64 20.26 -7.18
N GLU A 766 11.89 19.90 -5.93
CA GLU A 766 11.83 20.80 -4.78
C GLU A 766 13.25 21.05 -4.28
N GLY A 767 13.84 22.20 -4.59
CA GLY A 767 15.20 22.55 -4.16
C GLY A 767 15.37 22.64 -2.64
N ARG A 768 14.30 23.05 -1.96
CA ARG A 768 14.27 23.43 -0.56
C ARG A 768 15.20 24.62 -0.30
N GLY A 769 16.06 24.56 0.72
CA GLY A 769 16.85 25.71 1.13
C GLY A 769 18.21 25.70 0.46
N GLY A 770 18.72 26.83 0.03
CA GLY A 770 19.99 26.86 -0.71
C GLY A 770 19.91 27.87 -1.85
N ASN A 771 20.91 27.90 -2.69
CA ASN A 771 20.77 28.46 -4.03
C ASN A 771 21.00 27.31 -4.99
N ASP A 772 19.92 26.78 -5.55
CA ASP A 772 19.91 25.52 -6.27
C ASP A 772 20.10 25.72 -7.77
N ILE A 773 20.50 24.65 -8.45
CA ILE A 773 20.66 24.62 -9.91
C ILE A 773 19.76 23.52 -10.47
N PHE A 774 18.78 23.90 -11.29
CA PHE A 774 17.94 22.99 -12.05
C PHE A 774 18.39 23.00 -13.52
N ASN A 775 18.73 21.84 -14.07
CA ASN A 775 19.04 21.66 -15.49
C ASN A 775 17.89 20.89 -16.15
N LEU A 776 17.02 21.61 -16.85
CA LEU A 776 15.85 21.09 -17.58
C LEU A 776 16.23 21.02 -19.07
N ILE A 777 17.08 20.08 -19.43
CA ILE A 777 17.79 20.06 -20.73
C ILE A 777 17.55 18.78 -21.55
N ASN A 778 16.86 17.80 -20.99
CA ASN A 778 16.60 16.49 -21.59
C ASN A 778 15.15 16.31 -22.04
N GLY A 779 14.24 17.21 -21.64
CA GLY A 779 12.86 17.30 -22.11
C GLY A 779 11.86 16.96 -21.01
N GLY A 780 10.61 16.71 -21.38
CA GLY A 780 9.53 16.55 -20.39
C GLY A 780 8.99 17.88 -19.89
N ASN A 781 7.74 17.89 -19.43
CA ASN A 781 7.12 19.08 -18.86
C ASN A 781 7.48 19.13 -17.37
N ASP A 782 8.56 19.84 -17.03
CA ASP A 782 9.10 19.81 -15.67
C ASP A 782 8.44 20.85 -14.76
N THR A 783 8.36 20.55 -13.47
CA THR A 783 7.80 21.43 -12.44
C THR A 783 8.80 21.70 -11.33
N LEU A 784 9.09 22.98 -11.08
CA LEU A 784 9.88 23.44 -9.95
C LEU A 784 8.94 23.88 -8.82
N LEU A 785 9.05 23.23 -7.67
CA LEU A 785 8.16 23.42 -6.53
C LEU A 785 8.83 24.26 -5.44
N TYR A 786 8.15 25.33 -5.02
CA TYR A 786 8.61 26.23 -3.97
C TYR A 786 7.64 26.26 -2.78
N LYS A 787 8.06 25.66 -1.66
CA LYS A 787 7.27 25.58 -0.42
C LYS A 787 7.73 26.57 0.63
N VAL A 788 6.93 26.78 1.68
CA VAL A 788 7.33 27.62 2.81
C VAL A 788 8.14 26.81 3.83
N LEU A 789 9.46 26.98 3.81
CA LEU A 789 10.41 26.35 4.75
C LEU A 789 10.66 27.24 5.98
N ASP A 790 10.72 28.55 5.77
CA ASP A 790 10.86 29.58 6.80
C ASP A 790 9.88 30.73 6.51
N ALA A 791 8.81 30.79 7.30
CA ALA A 791 7.78 31.82 7.16
C ALA A 791 8.30 33.25 7.36
N ALA A 792 9.43 33.45 8.04
CA ALA A 792 10.02 34.78 8.23
C ALA A 792 10.90 35.22 7.05
N ASN A 793 11.23 34.33 6.12
CA ASN A 793 12.11 34.61 4.99
C ASN A 793 11.34 35.15 3.78
N ALA A 794 11.95 36.12 3.08
CA ALA A 794 11.38 36.78 1.89
C ALA A 794 11.17 35.85 0.69
N THR A 795 11.94 34.77 0.57
CA THR A 795 11.76 33.74 -0.47
C THR A 795 11.05 32.48 0.07
N GLY A 796 10.50 32.56 1.28
CA GLY A 796 9.95 31.40 1.99
C GLY A 796 11.02 30.43 2.51
N GLY A 797 12.31 30.80 2.40
CA GLY A 797 13.43 29.96 2.81
C GLY A 797 14.15 29.29 1.66
N ASN A 798 13.64 29.41 0.42
CA ASN A 798 14.17 28.71 -0.75
C ASN A 798 15.43 29.34 -1.38
N GLY A 799 15.91 30.46 -0.83
CA GLY A 799 17.03 31.20 -1.40
C GLY A 799 16.78 31.71 -2.83
N SER A 800 17.82 31.68 -3.68
CA SER A 800 17.80 32.25 -5.04
C SER A 800 18.41 31.28 -6.05
N ASP A 801 17.56 30.68 -6.86
CA ASP A 801 17.92 29.55 -7.71
C ASP A 801 18.22 29.93 -9.15
N VAL A 802 18.81 28.99 -9.86
CA VAL A 802 19.16 29.09 -11.27
C VAL A 802 18.54 27.93 -12.02
N VAL A 803 17.87 28.24 -13.13
CA VAL A 803 17.29 27.25 -14.04
C VAL A 803 17.95 27.38 -15.40
N ASN A 804 18.47 26.28 -15.90
CA ASN A 804 19.01 26.16 -17.26
C ASN A 804 18.02 25.35 -18.10
N GLY A 805 17.73 25.80 -19.32
CA GLY A 805 16.91 25.05 -20.27
C GLY A 805 15.40 25.25 -20.17
N PHE A 806 14.92 26.10 -19.24
CA PHE A 806 13.50 26.38 -19.06
C PHE A 806 12.79 26.74 -20.39
N HIS A 807 11.84 25.93 -20.80
CA HIS A 807 11.16 26.09 -22.07
C HIS A 807 9.83 26.82 -21.90
N VAL A 808 9.66 27.95 -22.58
CA VAL A 808 8.45 28.77 -22.51
C VAL A 808 7.43 28.33 -23.56
N GLY A 809 6.26 27.88 -23.12
CA GLY A 809 5.13 27.52 -23.96
C GLY A 809 3.88 27.16 -23.17
N THR A 810 2.72 27.07 -23.81
CA THR A 810 1.48 26.64 -23.13
C THR A 810 1.62 25.23 -22.58
N TRP A 811 1.37 25.06 -21.27
CA TRP A 811 1.51 23.77 -20.58
C TRP A 811 0.70 22.64 -21.22
N GLU A 812 -0.51 22.94 -21.69
CA GLU A 812 -1.45 21.94 -22.22
C GLU A 812 -1.09 21.41 -23.61
N ALA A 813 -0.22 22.09 -24.35
CA ALA A 813 0.01 21.81 -25.77
C ALA A 813 1.47 21.76 -26.19
N THR A 814 2.34 22.50 -25.52
CA THR A 814 3.72 22.66 -25.94
C THR A 814 4.58 21.59 -25.27
N PRO A 815 5.19 20.66 -26.04
CA PRO A 815 6.06 19.66 -25.47
C PRO A 815 7.26 20.29 -24.78
N ASN A 816 7.62 19.73 -23.64
CA ASN A 816 8.68 20.18 -22.76
C ASN A 816 8.44 21.55 -22.10
N ALA A 817 7.20 22.05 -22.06
CA ALA A 817 6.93 23.33 -21.41
C ALA A 817 7.07 23.17 -19.88
N ASP A 818 7.93 23.99 -19.30
CA ASP A 818 8.26 23.89 -17.87
C ASP A 818 7.40 24.82 -17.02
N ARG A 819 7.35 24.54 -15.72
CA ARG A 819 6.45 25.21 -14.78
C ARG A 819 7.13 25.49 -13.45
N ILE A 820 6.70 26.56 -12.81
CA ILE A 820 7.13 26.98 -11.47
C ILE A 820 5.89 27.09 -10.59
N ASP A 821 5.86 26.32 -9.51
CA ASP A 821 4.76 26.32 -8.55
C ASP A 821 5.12 27.17 -7.32
N LEU A 822 4.36 28.25 -7.14
CA LEU A 822 4.48 29.23 -6.05
C LEU A 822 3.24 29.30 -5.18
N SER A 823 2.31 28.33 -5.30
CA SER A 823 1.02 28.26 -4.60
C SER A 823 1.14 28.54 -3.10
N GLU A 824 2.12 27.93 -2.43
CA GLU A 824 2.31 28.07 -0.99
C GLU A 824 3.00 29.38 -0.56
N LEU A 825 3.71 30.07 -1.46
CA LEU A 825 4.57 31.19 -1.06
C LEU A 825 3.82 32.49 -0.79
N LEU A 826 2.68 32.71 -1.47
CA LEU A 826 1.96 33.98 -1.42
C LEU A 826 1.09 34.10 -0.16
N ILE A 827 1.10 35.29 0.45
CA ILE A 827 0.36 35.58 1.68
C ILE A 827 -0.76 36.56 1.38
N GLY A 828 -2.00 36.10 1.58
CA GLY A 828 -3.18 36.94 1.46
C GLY A 828 -3.53 37.37 0.03
N TYR A 829 -2.96 36.71 -0.98
CA TYR A 829 -3.38 36.87 -2.37
C TYR A 829 -4.83 36.43 -2.52
N THR A 830 -5.69 37.30 -3.06
CA THR A 830 -7.12 37.01 -3.27
C THR A 830 -7.55 37.14 -4.73
N GLY A 831 -6.59 37.37 -5.62
CA GLY A 831 -6.81 37.47 -7.06
C GLY A 831 -7.15 36.13 -7.71
N SER A 832 -7.33 36.15 -9.02
CA SER A 832 -7.55 34.93 -9.81
C SER A 832 -6.29 34.06 -9.84
N VAL A 833 -6.46 32.74 -9.74
CA VAL A 833 -5.38 31.74 -9.94
C VAL A 833 -4.94 31.63 -11.41
N THR A 834 -5.76 32.12 -12.35
CA THR A 834 -5.46 32.24 -13.78
C THR A 834 -5.58 33.70 -14.23
N PRO A 835 -4.70 34.61 -13.77
CA PRO A 835 -4.90 36.04 -13.91
C PRO A 835 -4.61 36.58 -15.33
N ALA A 836 -3.97 35.79 -16.19
CA ALA A 836 -3.65 36.14 -17.57
C ALA A 836 -4.27 35.15 -18.55
N SER A 837 -4.53 35.60 -19.78
CA SER A 837 -5.05 34.76 -20.86
C SER A 837 -4.58 35.27 -22.22
N TYR A 838 -4.66 34.42 -23.24
CA TYR A 838 -4.44 34.84 -24.62
C TYR A 838 -5.65 35.59 -25.17
N ILE A 839 -5.43 36.80 -25.67
CA ILE A 839 -6.43 37.58 -26.41
C ILE A 839 -5.88 37.80 -27.83
N ASN A 840 -6.49 37.16 -28.83
CA ASN A 840 -6.04 37.17 -30.22
C ASN A 840 -4.54 36.85 -30.36
N GLY A 841 -4.06 35.84 -29.63
CA GLY A 841 -2.66 35.43 -29.67
C GLY A 841 -1.67 36.26 -28.87
N THR A 842 -2.13 37.31 -28.18
CA THR A 842 -1.27 38.09 -27.29
C THR A 842 -1.55 37.73 -25.82
N PRO A 843 -0.53 37.29 -25.04
CA PRO A 843 -0.70 37.06 -23.62
C PRO A 843 -1.04 38.39 -22.92
N THR A 844 -2.16 38.43 -22.21
CA THR A 844 -2.72 39.65 -21.64
C THR A 844 -2.98 39.50 -20.15
N LEU A 845 -2.43 40.42 -19.35
CA LEU A 845 -2.68 40.58 -17.92
C LEU A 845 -3.15 42.01 -17.65
N ALA A 846 -4.20 42.18 -16.85
CA ALA A 846 -4.69 43.51 -16.48
C ALA A 846 -3.59 44.36 -15.82
N ALA A 847 -3.59 45.67 -16.09
CA ALA A 847 -2.58 46.59 -15.57
C ALA A 847 -2.66 46.73 -14.04
N ASP A 848 -3.85 46.57 -13.47
CA ASP A 848 -4.17 46.59 -12.04
C ASP A 848 -4.32 45.19 -11.44
N ALA A 849 -3.87 44.14 -12.15
CA ALA A 849 -3.90 42.78 -11.63
C ALA A 849 -3.10 42.69 -10.33
N GLU A 850 -3.75 42.21 -9.27
CA GLU A 850 -3.19 42.10 -7.91
C GLU A 850 -1.86 41.35 -7.88
N ILE A 851 -1.71 40.32 -8.74
CA ILE A 851 -0.49 39.51 -8.81
C ILE A 851 0.79 40.30 -9.09
N ARG A 852 0.68 41.48 -9.72
CA ARG A 852 1.83 42.38 -9.98
C ARG A 852 2.42 42.98 -8.72
N ASN A 853 1.67 42.98 -7.62
CA ASN A 853 2.18 43.38 -6.32
C ASN A 853 3.09 42.31 -5.71
N TYR A 854 2.84 41.04 -6.06
CA TYR A 854 3.52 39.88 -5.49
C TYR A 854 4.69 39.39 -6.36
N LEU A 855 4.54 39.42 -7.69
CA LEU A 855 5.53 38.88 -8.62
C LEU A 855 6.03 39.96 -9.58
N SER A 856 7.34 39.98 -9.80
CA SER A 856 7.96 40.79 -10.85
C SER A 856 8.90 39.94 -11.70
N VAL A 857 8.82 40.10 -13.03
CA VAL A 857 9.64 39.38 -14.00
C VAL A 857 10.41 40.41 -14.82
N GLN A 858 11.74 40.29 -14.84
CA GLN A 858 12.63 41.22 -15.55
C GLN A 858 13.57 40.43 -16.46
N SER A 859 13.50 40.71 -17.77
CA SER A 859 14.45 40.20 -18.76
C SER A 859 15.54 41.23 -19.05
N ASP A 860 16.80 40.79 -19.16
CA ASP A 860 17.92 41.60 -19.65
C ASP A 860 18.18 41.42 -21.16
N GLY A 861 17.29 40.69 -21.85
CA GLY A 861 17.43 40.29 -23.26
C GLY A 861 18.22 39.00 -23.47
N THR A 862 18.66 38.34 -22.40
CA THR A 862 19.26 37.00 -22.44
C THR A 862 18.73 36.13 -21.31
N ASN A 863 18.69 36.64 -20.08
CA ASN A 863 18.19 35.93 -18.91
C ASN A 863 16.94 36.63 -18.36
N THR A 864 16.07 35.85 -17.71
CA THR A 864 14.90 36.35 -17.02
C THR A 864 15.03 36.11 -15.52
N THR A 865 14.89 37.17 -14.72
CA THR A 865 14.82 37.08 -13.25
C THR A 865 13.38 37.21 -12.78
N ILE A 866 12.94 36.27 -11.95
CA ILE A 866 11.65 36.31 -11.26
C ILE A 866 11.92 36.65 -9.78
N SER A 867 11.27 37.70 -9.30
CA SER A 867 11.34 38.15 -7.90
C SER A 867 9.96 38.10 -7.26
N ILE A 868 9.95 37.74 -5.98
CA ILE A 868 8.76 37.58 -5.15
C ILE A 868 8.74 38.61 -4.01
N ASP A 869 7.55 39.17 -3.78
CA ASP A 869 7.14 39.85 -2.56
C ASP A 869 5.93 39.07 -2.00
N ARG A 870 6.17 38.34 -0.91
CA ARG A 870 5.18 37.38 -0.40
C ARG A 870 3.90 38.03 0.11
N ASP A 871 3.93 39.28 0.58
CA ASP A 871 2.73 39.97 1.09
C ASP A 871 2.16 41.01 0.11
N GLY A 872 2.86 41.27 -0.99
CA GLY A 872 2.47 42.23 -2.02
C GLY A 872 2.44 43.70 -1.55
N ALA A 873 2.84 43.99 -0.32
CA ALA A 873 2.77 45.33 0.26
C ALA A 873 4.12 46.06 0.21
N GLY A 874 5.20 45.40 -0.23
CA GLY A 874 6.58 45.88 -0.11
C GLY A 874 6.99 46.11 1.33
N GLY A 875 6.33 45.41 2.26
CA GLY A 875 6.29 45.72 3.69
C GLY A 875 7.14 44.77 4.51
N ALA A 876 6.51 43.72 5.07
CA ALA A 876 7.19 42.76 5.92
C ALA A 876 8.19 41.90 5.12
N TYR A 877 7.90 41.72 3.84
CA TYR A 877 8.76 41.05 2.88
C TYR A 877 9.12 42.03 1.77
N SER A 878 10.41 42.28 1.56
CA SER A 878 10.85 43.07 0.41
C SER A 878 10.92 42.19 -0.83
N SER A 879 10.56 42.73 -1.99
CA SER A 879 10.75 42.04 -3.27
C SER A 879 12.20 41.53 -3.41
N THR A 880 12.33 40.21 -3.56
CA THR A 880 13.61 39.48 -3.55
C THR A 880 13.65 38.50 -4.72
N THR A 881 14.81 38.37 -5.36
CA THR A 881 15.02 37.36 -6.41
C THR A 881 14.77 35.97 -5.86
N LEU A 882 13.89 35.23 -6.52
CA LEU A 882 13.60 33.83 -6.22
C LEU A 882 14.31 32.91 -7.21
N VAL A 883 14.20 33.19 -8.50
CA VAL A 883 14.74 32.32 -9.54
C VAL A 883 15.23 33.13 -10.74
N THR A 884 16.33 32.66 -11.34
CA THR A 884 16.88 33.18 -12.60
C THR A 884 16.81 32.10 -13.67
N LEU A 885 16.08 32.37 -14.74
CA LEU A 885 15.99 31.54 -15.94
C LEU A 885 17.09 31.98 -16.91
N ASN A 886 18.09 31.13 -17.11
CA ASN A 886 19.20 31.39 -18.02
C ASN A 886 18.80 31.17 -19.47
N ASP A 887 19.24 32.06 -20.36
CA ASP A 887 18.97 32.00 -21.81
C ASP A 887 17.47 31.98 -22.17
N VAL A 888 16.63 32.57 -21.31
CA VAL A 888 15.19 32.74 -21.50
C VAL A 888 14.83 34.23 -21.49
N ASP A 889 14.17 34.68 -22.56
CA ASP A 889 13.57 36.02 -22.66
C ASP A 889 12.04 35.90 -22.63
N THR A 890 11.43 36.26 -21.50
CA THR A 890 9.97 36.15 -21.31
C THR A 890 9.42 37.25 -20.39
N THR A 891 8.10 37.30 -20.23
CA THR A 891 7.41 38.26 -19.37
C THR A 891 6.44 37.56 -18.42
N LEU A 892 6.02 38.28 -17.37
CA LEU A 892 5.03 37.80 -16.41
C LEU A 892 3.71 37.42 -17.09
N GLU A 893 3.26 38.23 -18.04
CA GLU A 893 2.05 37.99 -18.83
C GLU A 893 2.11 36.65 -19.56
N LYS A 894 3.24 36.37 -20.20
CA LYS A 894 3.43 35.15 -20.99
C LYS A 894 3.48 33.92 -20.10
N LEU A 895 4.27 33.96 -19.03
CA LEU A 895 4.37 32.84 -18.07
C LEU A 895 3.01 32.51 -17.43
N LEU A 896 2.23 33.52 -17.03
CA LEU A 896 0.90 33.31 -16.44
C LEU A 896 -0.12 32.81 -17.48
N ALA A 897 -0.12 33.38 -18.70
CA ALA A 897 -1.08 32.97 -19.75
C ALA A 897 -0.78 31.57 -20.31
N ASN A 898 0.47 31.11 -20.18
CA ASN A 898 0.89 29.76 -20.53
C ASN A 898 0.66 28.73 -19.40
N HIS A 899 0.18 29.17 -18.23
CA HIS A 899 0.09 28.35 -17.02
C HIS A 899 1.45 27.76 -16.59
N GLN A 900 2.54 28.51 -16.76
CA GLN A 900 3.89 28.13 -16.35
C GLN A 900 4.29 28.71 -14.99
N ILE A 901 3.45 29.55 -14.39
CA ILE A 901 3.51 29.93 -12.98
C ILE A 901 2.18 29.52 -12.34
N ILE A 902 2.23 28.63 -11.34
CA ILE A 902 1.08 28.30 -10.48
C ILE A 902 1.09 29.21 -9.27
N ILE A 903 -0.08 29.75 -8.91
CA ILE A 903 -0.30 30.61 -7.76
C ILE A 903 -1.66 30.32 -7.13
N GLY A 904 -1.74 30.55 -5.81
CA GLY A 904 -2.97 30.34 -5.03
C GLY A 904 -3.38 28.88 -5.02
#